data_AF-A0A4S0G6L1-F1
#
_entry.id   AF-A0A4S0G6L1-F1
#
_cell.length_a   1.000
_cell.length_b   1.000
_cell.length_c   1.000
_cell.angle_alpha   90.00
_cell.angle_beta   90.00
_cell.angle_gamma   90.00
#
_symmetry.space_group_name_H-M   'P 1'
#
loop_
_entity.id
_entity.type
_entity.pdbx_description
1 polymer ?
#
loop_
_entity_poly.entity_id
_entity_poly.type
_entity_poly.pdbx_seq_one_letter_code
_entity_poly.pdbx_strand_id
1 'polypeptide(L)'
;MGEVSAKRTERGLRRALPLSVSACRATSPHYRGGEEKPCNRWIYETVIAKHNRGVQELSFLLNRRWTIALGASSLLLTPAVAFAAEKSGMSSEGIFVLEVVLLLVVGRGIGELLERLGQPAVMGQLIGGILLGPSLLGWLWPAAERLVFAGDATQKSMINAIAQLGVLMLLLLTGMETDLRLVRRVGRACFSISAAGVAVPFVLGFVAAQFMPASLLAAGSERVVAGLFLGTALSISSVKIVAMVVREMNFMRRDLGQIIVSSAIIEDTIGWVIIAITIGIATRGRIELGNLAFTILGVAAFMAFSFTLGRRIVFDAIRWTNDTFRSEYAVVTVILAIMGAMALITDLIGVHTVLGAFVAGILVGESPILSRHIEGQLRGVITALFMPVFFGVAGLSADLTVLADPELMLLTVALVVIASIGKFGGAFIGAEFSGMSRAEGIAVGCGMNARGSTEVIVASIGLSMGVLSHNLFTMILTMAVITTLAMPPTLRWALGRLSIGEAEKKRLEREEVDQRGFIANLERILVVVDEGVVGRFAAYLAGVIGAGKPMTALHASGESEAEPGEAAHLHEIEKGAEEGREAARQADEEPAHEIPLMRRRHDAPLSAEAVAREARKGYGMLLIGLGRAVTSKGSFSHRLSEIAGAFDGPLCLVLKPTGAGRHMPRLGQQSGRILVPVNGTSVARRGAELALSIAAVTGAPVKMLYVARAARDEPRDTVSHRRREAVLKDIVALADRYGVEIETAIRSRAAAADAIARQAGRNVALIVMGVARRPGDELIFGETTSGVLQRCPCPVVLISDARLRRDNEGREALRSGTG
;
A
#
# COMPACT_ATOMS: atom_id res chain seq x y z
N MET A 1 34.25 52.20 37.52
CA MET A 1 33.24 52.80 38.44
C MET A 1 31.93 52.05 38.21
N GLY A 2 31.16 51.71 39.26
CA GLY A 2 29.82 51.06 39.28
C GLY A 2 29.38 50.23 38.06
N GLU A 3 29.28 48.89 38.05
CA GLU A 3 28.95 47.88 39.07
C GLU A 3 27.45 47.81 39.50
N VAL A 4 26.97 46.58 39.77
CA VAL A 4 25.62 46.19 40.29
C VAL A 4 24.46 46.32 39.28
N SER A 5 23.49 45.39 39.10
CA SER A 5 23.33 43.93 39.32
C SER A 5 21.90 43.54 38.82
N ALA A 6 21.56 42.41 38.18
CA ALA A 6 22.26 41.32 37.47
C ALA A 6 21.15 40.55 36.65
N LYS A 7 20.87 39.22 36.58
CA LYS A 7 21.42 37.95 37.14
C LYS A 7 20.75 36.75 36.42
N ARG A 8 21.51 35.73 35.95
CA ARG A 8 21.06 34.36 35.51
C ARG A 8 20.17 34.24 34.22
N THR A 9 20.21 33.18 33.39
CA THR A 9 21.06 31.95 33.36
C THR A 9 21.27 31.44 31.93
N GLU A 10 22.44 30.89 31.62
CA GLU A 10 22.60 29.90 30.52
C GLU A 10 22.22 28.48 30.97
N ARG A 11 21.70 27.67 30.02
CA ARG A 11 21.83 26.20 29.83
C ARG A 11 20.56 25.65 29.19
N GLY A 12 20.66 24.74 28.21
CA GLY A 12 19.45 23.98 27.83
C GLY A 12 19.35 23.24 26.49
N LEU A 13 20.39 23.07 25.66
CA LEU A 13 20.26 22.19 24.48
C LEU A 13 20.10 20.72 24.90
N ARG A 14 18.85 20.23 25.02
CA ARG A 14 18.43 18.80 24.93
C ARG A 14 16.91 18.63 25.09
N ARG A 15 16.39 17.56 24.47
CA ARG A 15 15.00 17.02 24.50
C ARG A 15 13.97 17.70 23.58
N ALA A 16 13.96 17.26 22.32
CA ALA A 16 12.72 17.08 21.57
C ALA A 16 12.44 15.57 21.50
N LEU A 17 11.39 15.10 22.17
CA LEU A 17 10.96 13.70 22.22
C LEU A 17 9.49 13.68 22.66
N PRO A 18 8.52 13.26 21.82
CA PRO A 18 7.11 13.26 22.21
C PRO A 18 6.84 12.13 23.20
N LEU A 19 6.56 12.48 24.46
CA LEU A 19 6.13 11.50 25.47
C LEU A 19 4.68 11.09 25.23
N SER A 20 4.44 9.78 25.23
CA SER A 20 3.14 9.17 24.96
C SER A 20 2.17 9.26 26.14
N VAL A 21 0.89 9.43 25.80
CA VAL A 21 -0.31 8.92 26.50
C VAL A 21 -0.06 8.35 27.91
N SER A 22 -0.06 9.23 28.91
CA SER A 22 0.13 8.84 30.33
C SER A 22 -0.54 9.80 31.32
N ALA A 23 -1.59 10.52 30.89
CA ALA A 23 -2.29 11.53 31.67
C ALA A 23 -3.81 11.27 31.77
N CYS A 24 -4.21 10.02 32.06
CA CYS A 24 -5.62 9.69 32.36
C CYS A 24 -5.76 8.50 33.33
N ARG A 25 -5.38 8.70 34.60
CA ARG A 25 -5.98 8.09 35.82
C ARG A 25 -5.27 8.59 37.09
N ALA A 26 -6.04 8.63 38.19
CA ALA A 26 -5.64 8.84 39.59
C ALA A 26 -5.14 10.24 40.01
N THR A 27 -6.07 11.10 40.47
CA THR A 27 -6.10 11.69 41.84
C THR A 27 -7.44 12.39 42.11
N SER A 28 -8.37 11.72 42.81
CA SER A 28 -9.35 12.28 43.79
C SER A 28 -10.51 11.29 44.02
N PRO A 29 -10.91 10.97 45.28
CA PRO A 29 -11.92 9.94 45.56
C PRO A 29 -13.33 10.48 45.87
N HIS A 30 -13.89 11.45 45.13
CA HIS A 30 -15.33 11.77 45.18
C HIS A 30 -15.79 12.52 43.90
N TYR A 31 -16.50 11.83 43.01
CA TYR A 31 -17.42 12.44 42.03
C TYR A 31 -18.52 11.42 41.65
N ARG A 32 -19.78 11.84 41.63
CA ARG A 32 -20.94 11.05 41.16
C ARG A 32 -21.53 11.71 39.91
N GLY A 33 -21.69 10.92 38.85
CA GLY A 33 -22.56 11.21 37.70
C GLY A 33 -22.05 12.21 36.66
N GLY A 34 -22.55 12.04 35.43
CA GLY A 34 -22.50 13.06 34.36
C GLY A 34 -21.32 12.98 33.39
N GLU A 35 -21.66 12.77 32.11
CA GLU A 35 -20.88 13.17 30.91
C GLU A 35 -19.42 12.70 30.78
N GLU A 36 -19.22 11.54 30.14
CA GLU A 36 -17.95 11.25 29.47
C GLU A 36 -17.76 12.19 28.26
N LYS A 37 -16.75 13.07 28.30
CA LYS A 37 -16.44 13.99 27.21
C LYS A 37 -15.84 13.21 26.01
N PRO A 38 -16.40 13.33 24.80
CA PRO A 38 -16.08 12.41 23.71
C PRO A 38 -14.66 12.61 23.14
N CYS A 39 -13.99 11.49 22.86
CA CYS A 39 -12.68 11.44 22.19
C CYS A 39 -12.69 12.11 20.80
N ASN A 40 -13.88 12.30 20.20
CA ASN A 40 -14.11 13.15 19.04
C ASN A 40 -13.37 14.48 19.14
N ARG A 41 -13.35 15.12 20.33
CA ARG A 41 -12.62 16.38 20.52
C ARG A 41 -11.12 16.23 20.28
N TRP A 42 -10.49 15.14 20.71
CA TRP A 42 -9.06 14.88 20.47
C TRP A 42 -8.75 14.59 19.00
N ILE A 43 -9.60 13.83 18.31
CA ILE A 43 -9.42 13.58 16.86
C ILE A 43 -9.67 14.87 16.06
N TYR A 44 -10.74 15.61 16.37
CA TYR A 44 -11.09 16.88 15.74
C TYR A 44 -10.00 17.94 16.00
N GLU A 45 -9.49 18.05 17.23
CA GLU A 45 -8.33 18.90 17.57
C GLU A 45 -7.03 18.37 16.97
N THR A 46 -6.86 17.08 16.69
CA THR A 46 -5.66 16.54 16.01
C THR A 46 -5.71 16.78 14.50
N VAL A 47 -6.87 16.64 13.85
CA VAL A 47 -7.07 16.96 12.43
C VAL A 47 -7.03 18.48 12.21
N ILE A 48 -7.66 19.27 13.08
CA ILE A 48 -7.52 20.73 13.07
C ILE A 48 -6.11 21.15 13.47
N ALA A 49 -5.42 20.50 14.42
CA ALA A 49 -4.01 20.81 14.68
C ALA A 49 -3.08 20.36 13.55
N LYS A 50 -3.44 19.37 12.71
CA LYS A 50 -2.69 19.03 11.50
C LYS A 50 -2.97 20.02 10.36
N HIS A 51 -4.21 20.52 10.23
CA HIS A 51 -4.54 21.57 9.26
C HIS A 51 -4.01 22.95 9.68
N ASN A 52 -4.17 23.33 10.95
CA ASN A 52 -3.56 24.51 11.54
C ASN A 52 -2.05 24.38 11.65
N ARG A 53 -1.44 23.19 11.76
CA ARG A 53 0.00 23.04 11.48
C ARG A 53 0.31 23.20 10.00
N GLY A 54 -0.52 22.72 9.08
CA GLY A 54 -0.36 23.03 7.66
C GLY A 54 -0.36 24.54 7.40
N VAL A 55 -1.25 25.30 8.04
CA VAL A 55 -1.38 26.76 7.90
C VAL A 55 -0.36 27.54 8.74
N GLN A 56 -0.01 27.08 9.95
CA GLN A 56 1.03 27.69 10.78
C GLN A 56 2.43 27.38 10.23
N GLU A 57 2.69 26.16 9.75
CA GLU A 57 3.84 25.86 8.91
C GLU A 57 3.76 26.60 7.58
N LEU A 58 2.59 26.92 6.99
CA LEU A 58 2.55 27.87 5.87
C LEU A 58 3.11 29.23 6.29
N SER A 59 2.69 29.78 7.44
CA SER A 59 3.22 31.04 7.98
C SER A 59 4.69 30.98 8.44
N PHE A 60 5.19 29.80 8.83
CA PHE A 60 6.55 29.57 9.31
C PHE A 60 7.53 29.18 8.18
N LEU A 61 7.04 28.52 7.12
CA LEU A 61 7.75 28.16 5.89
C LEU A 61 7.69 29.29 4.85
N LEU A 62 6.74 30.22 4.96
CA LEU A 62 6.83 31.57 4.34
C LEU A 62 8.16 32.26 4.71
N ASN A 63 8.69 31.99 5.90
CA ASN A 63 10.02 32.45 6.32
C ASN A 63 11.17 31.66 5.66
N ARG A 64 10.95 30.42 5.23
CA ARG A 64 11.92 29.63 4.44
C ARG A 64 11.76 29.92 2.94
N ARG A 65 12.09 31.17 2.58
CA ARG A 65 12.08 31.80 1.23
C ARG A 65 12.20 30.85 0.03
N TRP A 66 13.09 29.87 0.11
CA TRP A 66 13.42 28.89 -0.94
C TRP A 66 12.25 28.24 -1.68
N THR A 67 11.13 27.87 -1.05
CA THR A 67 10.08 27.12 -1.78
C THR A 67 9.12 28.01 -2.56
N ILE A 68 8.83 29.23 -2.06
CA ILE A 68 8.14 30.26 -2.85
C ILE A 68 9.10 30.80 -3.92
N ALA A 69 10.39 30.96 -3.58
CA ALA A 69 11.41 31.31 -4.56
C ALA A 69 11.57 30.23 -5.65
N LEU A 70 11.47 28.93 -5.36
CA LEU A 70 11.54 27.89 -6.40
C LEU A 70 10.34 27.92 -7.35
N GLY A 71 9.12 28.12 -6.84
CA GLY A 71 7.92 28.27 -7.70
C GLY A 71 7.90 29.58 -8.49
N ALA A 72 8.35 30.68 -7.89
CA ALA A 72 8.52 31.96 -8.60
C ALA A 72 9.68 31.89 -9.61
N SER A 73 10.79 31.25 -9.25
CA SER A 73 11.94 31.05 -10.14
C SER A 73 11.63 30.11 -11.30
N SER A 74 10.77 29.09 -11.15
CA SER A 74 10.32 28.32 -12.33
C SER A 74 9.48 29.16 -13.29
N LEU A 75 8.64 30.08 -12.78
CA LEU A 75 7.94 31.08 -13.60
C LEU A 75 8.83 32.24 -14.12
N LEU A 76 10.05 32.41 -13.60
CA LEU A 76 11.02 33.42 -14.05
C LEU A 76 12.16 32.82 -14.92
N LEU A 77 12.35 31.50 -14.86
CA LEU A 77 13.26 30.75 -15.73
C LEU A 77 12.63 30.46 -17.10
N THR A 78 11.31 30.27 -17.18
CA THR A 78 10.57 30.21 -18.46
C THR A 78 10.91 31.39 -19.37
N PRO A 79 10.86 32.66 -18.91
CA PRO A 79 11.43 33.81 -19.61
C PRO A 79 12.84 33.61 -20.18
N ALA A 80 13.81 33.25 -19.33
CA ALA A 80 15.22 33.20 -19.74
C ALA A 80 15.50 32.09 -20.76
N VAL A 81 14.81 30.95 -20.65
CA VAL A 81 14.97 29.82 -21.57
C VAL A 81 14.23 30.06 -22.88
N ALA A 82 13.03 30.67 -22.87
CA ALA A 82 12.32 31.04 -24.09
C ALA A 82 13.08 32.10 -24.91
N PHE A 83 13.62 33.15 -24.26
CA PHE A 83 14.44 34.17 -24.93
C PHE A 83 15.76 33.60 -25.48
N ALA A 84 16.27 32.51 -24.90
CA ALA A 84 17.42 31.78 -25.45
C ALA A 84 17.04 30.89 -26.65
N ALA A 85 15.88 30.22 -26.60
CA ALA A 85 15.35 29.41 -27.70
C ALA A 85 15.06 30.25 -28.96
N GLU A 86 14.42 31.42 -28.79
CA GLU A 86 14.10 32.36 -29.88
C GLU A 86 15.36 32.82 -30.64
N LYS A 87 16.51 32.83 -29.95
CA LYS A 87 17.79 33.35 -30.44
C LYS A 87 18.75 32.28 -30.96
N SER A 88 18.40 30.99 -30.88
CA SER A 88 19.35 29.88 -31.10
C SER A 88 18.96 28.85 -32.18
N GLY A 89 17.73 28.89 -32.71
CA GLY A 89 17.33 28.00 -33.81
C GLY A 89 17.34 26.52 -33.42
N MET A 90 16.76 26.22 -32.25
CA MET A 90 16.70 24.85 -31.71
C MET A 90 16.02 23.86 -32.67
N SER A 91 16.52 22.62 -32.71
CA SER A 91 15.85 21.52 -33.41
C SER A 91 14.51 21.17 -32.76
N SER A 92 13.59 20.56 -33.51
CA SER A 92 12.30 20.09 -32.99
C SER A 92 12.47 19.13 -31.79
N GLU A 93 13.54 18.32 -31.79
CA GLU A 93 13.93 17.47 -30.65
C GLU A 93 14.28 18.29 -29.40
N GLY A 94 15.02 19.39 -29.57
CA GLY A 94 15.39 20.30 -28.49
C GLY A 94 14.18 21.03 -27.91
N ILE A 95 13.23 21.46 -28.76
CA ILE A 95 11.98 22.09 -28.31
C ILE A 95 11.11 21.07 -27.57
N PHE A 96 10.98 19.85 -28.08
CA PHE A 96 10.27 18.76 -27.41
C PHE A 96 10.86 18.38 -26.04
N VAL A 97 12.19 18.35 -25.90
CA VAL A 97 12.84 18.18 -24.59
C VAL A 97 12.55 19.37 -23.67
N LEU A 98 12.49 20.60 -24.19
CA LEU A 98 12.10 21.78 -23.43
C LEU A 98 10.63 21.71 -22.96
N GLU A 99 9.68 21.31 -23.81
CA GLU A 99 8.27 21.08 -23.44
C GLU A 99 8.18 20.13 -22.24
N VAL A 100 8.83 18.96 -22.33
CA VAL A 100 8.84 17.95 -21.26
C VAL A 100 9.47 18.51 -19.98
N VAL A 101 10.60 19.22 -20.07
CA VAL A 101 11.25 19.83 -18.90
C VAL A 101 10.36 20.88 -18.23
N LEU A 102 9.66 21.72 -19.00
CA LEU A 102 8.77 22.75 -18.45
C LEU A 102 7.52 22.13 -17.79
N LEU A 103 6.87 21.16 -18.46
CA LEU A 103 5.74 20.43 -17.88
C LEU A 103 6.13 19.71 -16.58
N LEU A 104 7.32 19.09 -16.54
CA LEU A 104 7.85 18.46 -15.33
C LEU A 104 8.11 19.49 -14.21
N VAL A 105 8.83 20.58 -14.49
CA VAL A 105 9.26 21.56 -13.48
C VAL A 105 8.07 22.36 -12.93
N VAL A 106 7.22 22.90 -13.80
CA VAL A 106 6.07 23.72 -13.38
C VAL A 106 4.98 22.84 -12.78
N GLY A 107 4.65 21.71 -13.43
CA GLY A 107 3.65 20.77 -12.92
C GLY A 107 4.02 20.14 -11.58
N ARG A 108 5.32 19.87 -11.32
CA ARG A 108 5.79 19.45 -9.99
C ARG A 108 5.82 20.59 -8.98
N GLY A 109 6.27 21.79 -9.37
CA GLY A 109 6.33 22.94 -8.47
C GLY A 109 4.96 23.30 -7.90
N ILE A 110 3.92 23.25 -8.74
CA ILE A 110 2.54 23.48 -8.33
C ILE A 110 1.95 22.24 -7.63
N GLY A 111 2.31 21.01 -8.07
CA GLY A 111 1.92 19.77 -7.38
C GLY A 111 2.38 19.71 -5.92
N GLU A 112 3.66 20.00 -5.66
CA GLU A 112 4.27 20.13 -4.32
C GLU A 112 3.58 21.22 -3.48
N LEU A 113 3.21 22.35 -4.10
CA LEU A 113 2.45 23.40 -3.44
C LEU A 113 1.04 22.92 -3.03
N LEU A 114 0.35 22.15 -3.88
CA LEU A 114 -0.96 21.59 -3.56
C LEU A 114 -0.88 20.50 -2.48
N GLU A 115 0.09 19.58 -2.53
CA GLU A 115 0.26 18.55 -1.49
C GLU A 115 0.44 19.18 -0.10
N ARG A 116 1.22 20.27 -0.01
CA ARG A 116 1.40 21.04 1.23
C ARG A 116 0.11 21.71 1.73
N LEU A 117 -0.80 22.06 0.84
CA LEU A 117 -2.14 22.57 1.17
C LEU A 117 -3.14 21.44 1.50
N GLY A 118 -2.74 20.17 1.33
CA GLY A 118 -3.60 19.00 1.50
C GLY A 118 -4.56 18.81 0.32
N GLN A 119 -4.08 19.04 -0.91
CA GLN A 119 -4.78 18.93 -2.18
C GLN A 119 -4.00 18.01 -3.15
N PRO A 120 -4.67 17.26 -4.05
CA PRO A 120 -3.99 16.29 -4.91
C PRO A 120 -2.94 16.88 -5.87
N ALA A 121 -1.70 16.40 -5.84
CA ALA A 121 -0.61 16.83 -6.73
C ALA A 121 -0.96 16.80 -8.22
N VAL A 122 -1.80 15.84 -8.63
CA VAL A 122 -2.27 15.67 -10.01
C VAL A 122 -3.00 16.91 -10.52
N MET A 123 -3.76 17.60 -9.65
CA MET A 123 -4.39 18.88 -10.01
C MET A 123 -3.36 19.97 -10.25
N GLY A 124 -2.23 19.96 -9.53
CA GLY A 124 -1.14 20.93 -9.71
C GLY A 124 -0.37 20.71 -11.01
N GLN A 125 -0.27 19.47 -11.47
CA GLN A 125 0.28 19.13 -12.78
C GLN A 125 -0.64 19.61 -13.91
N LEU A 126 -1.95 19.38 -13.76
CA LEU A 126 -2.97 19.84 -14.71
C LEU A 126 -3.04 21.39 -14.79
N ILE A 127 -3.08 22.05 -13.63
CA ILE A 127 -3.03 23.51 -13.53
C ILE A 127 -1.70 24.04 -14.11
N GLY A 128 -0.57 23.36 -13.88
CA GLY A 128 0.71 23.72 -14.50
C GLY A 128 0.69 23.71 -16.02
N GLY A 129 -0.02 22.75 -16.63
CA GLY A 129 -0.33 22.77 -18.06
C GLY A 129 -1.15 23.98 -18.48
N ILE A 130 -2.25 24.26 -17.76
CA ILE A 130 -3.11 25.43 -18.03
C ILE A 130 -2.32 26.74 -17.95
N LEU A 131 -1.44 26.89 -16.94
CA LEU A 131 -0.61 28.10 -16.77
C LEU A 131 0.47 28.26 -17.86
N LEU A 132 0.99 27.14 -18.41
CA LEU A 132 1.93 27.15 -19.53
C LEU A 132 1.25 27.31 -20.90
N GLY A 133 -0.07 27.09 -20.98
CA GLY A 133 -0.85 27.18 -22.22
C GLY A 133 -1.36 28.59 -22.54
N PRO A 134 -2.37 28.71 -23.43
CA PRO A 134 -2.93 30.00 -23.85
C PRO A 134 -3.50 30.80 -22.67
N SER A 135 -4.05 30.09 -21.66
CA SER A 135 -4.76 30.66 -20.51
C SER A 135 -3.94 31.62 -19.63
N LEU A 136 -2.61 31.52 -19.61
CA LEU A 136 -1.75 32.48 -18.89
C LEU A 136 -0.47 32.82 -19.65
N LEU A 137 0.36 31.83 -20.04
CA LEU A 137 1.60 32.12 -20.76
C LEU A 137 1.32 32.73 -22.13
N GLY A 138 0.35 32.20 -22.87
CA GLY A 138 -0.07 32.76 -24.16
C GLY A 138 -0.72 34.14 -24.05
N TRP A 139 -1.37 34.46 -22.92
CA TRP A 139 -1.89 35.80 -22.64
C TRP A 139 -0.79 36.81 -22.26
N LEU A 140 0.13 36.40 -21.37
CA LEU A 140 1.18 37.28 -20.83
C LEU A 140 2.35 37.47 -21.82
N TRP A 141 2.66 36.46 -22.63
CA TRP A 141 3.75 36.47 -23.61
C TRP A 141 3.46 35.52 -24.78
N PRO A 142 2.61 35.93 -25.74
CA PRO A 142 2.20 35.10 -26.88
C PRO A 142 3.37 34.52 -27.70
N ALA A 143 4.49 35.24 -27.81
CA ALA A 143 5.65 34.76 -28.58
C ALA A 143 6.35 33.56 -27.92
N ALA A 144 6.49 33.53 -26.59
CA ALA A 144 7.12 32.41 -25.88
C ALA A 144 6.23 31.17 -25.87
N GLU A 145 4.92 31.32 -25.68
CA GLU A 145 3.96 30.22 -25.81
C GLU A 145 4.00 29.62 -27.22
N ARG A 146 3.99 30.46 -28.27
CA ARG A 146 4.01 29.99 -29.65
C ARG A 146 5.29 29.28 -30.05
N LEU A 147 6.44 29.78 -29.59
CA LEU A 147 7.75 29.19 -29.84
C LEU A 147 7.88 27.81 -29.18
N VAL A 148 7.31 27.63 -27.98
CA VAL A 148 7.57 26.44 -27.15
C VAL A 148 6.45 25.40 -27.25
N PHE A 149 5.18 25.79 -27.39
CA PHE A 149 4.03 24.87 -27.36
C PHE A 149 3.11 24.96 -28.58
N ALA A 150 2.99 26.13 -29.23
CA ALA A 150 2.15 26.27 -30.43
C ALA A 150 2.84 25.90 -31.76
N GLY A 151 3.95 25.16 -31.72
CA GLY A 151 4.73 24.73 -32.88
C GLY A 151 3.98 23.84 -33.90
N ASP A 152 4.72 23.39 -34.91
CA ASP A 152 4.19 22.64 -36.05
C ASP A 152 3.51 21.32 -35.66
N ALA A 153 2.69 20.78 -36.58
CA ALA A 153 1.97 19.53 -36.39
C ALA A 153 2.87 18.32 -36.03
N THR A 154 4.14 18.34 -36.45
CA THR A 154 5.17 17.37 -36.07
C THR A 154 5.49 17.42 -34.56
N GLN A 155 5.79 18.60 -34.03
CA GLN A 155 6.07 18.82 -32.60
C GLN A 155 4.85 18.43 -31.74
N LYS A 156 3.66 18.90 -32.13
CA LYS A 156 2.40 18.53 -31.45
C LYS A 156 2.15 17.02 -31.47
N SER A 157 2.53 16.32 -32.54
CA SER A 157 2.47 14.85 -32.60
C SER A 157 3.45 14.19 -31.62
N MET A 158 4.69 14.69 -31.50
CA MET A 158 5.71 14.16 -30.58
C MET A 158 5.26 14.24 -29.12
N ILE A 159 4.80 15.40 -28.66
CA ILE A 159 4.36 15.59 -27.27
C ILE A 159 3.05 14.83 -26.97
N ASN A 160 2.13 14.76 -27.94
CA ASN A 160 0.92 13.93 -27.84
C ASN A 160 1.23 12.44 -27.78
N ALA A 161 2.27 11.94 -28.48
CA ALA A 161 2.68 10.53 -28.41
C ALA A 161 3.17 10.14 -27.00
N ILE A 162 3.97 11.00 -26.35
CA ILE A 162 4.33 10.78 -24.93
C ILE A 162 3.10 10.90 -24.02
N ALA A 163 2.20 11.86 -24.26
CA ALA A 163 0.97 12.00 -23.46
C ALA A 163 0.08 10.75 -23.56
N GLN A 164 -0.12 10.20 -24.77
CA GLN A 164 -0.87 8.95 -25.00
C GLN A 164 -0.22 7.74 -24.33
N LEU A 165 1.11 7.55 -24.48
CA LEU A 165 1.84 6.52 -23.75
C LEU A 165 1.69 6.71 -22.24
N GLY A 166 1.70 7.96 -21.78
CA GLY A 166 1.46 8.32 -20.39
C GLY A 166 0.07 7.94 -19.88
N VAL A 167 -0.99 8.08 -20.70
CA VAL A 167 -2.33 7.57 -20.39
C VAL A 167 -2.33 6.05 -20.23
N LEU A 168 -1.75 5.30 -21.18
CA LEU A 168 -1.71 3.83 -21.11
C LEU A 168 -0.97 3.37 -19.84
N MET A 169 0.18 3.98 -19.56
CA MET A 169 0.98 3.75 -18.36
C MET A 169 0.23 4.12 -17.06
N LEU A 170 -0.51 5.23 -17.05
CA LEU A 170 -1.37 5.62 -15.93
C LEU A 170 -2.47 4.58 -15.67
N LEU A 171 -3.09 4.04 -16.72
CA LEU A 171 -4.18 3.07 -16.62
C LEU A 171 -3.71 1.69 -16.23
N LEU A 172 -2.55 1.25 -16.73
CA LEU A 172 -1.83 0.07 -16.25
C LEU A 172 -1.65 0.14 -14.73
N LEU A 173 -1.16 1.28 -14.21
CA LEU A 173 -1.02 1.49 -12.77
C LEU A 173 -2.38 1.51 -12.05
N THR A 174 -3.45 2.09 -12.63
CA THR A 174 -4.79 2.07 -12.03
C THR A 174 -5.31 0.63 -11.90
N GLY A 175 -5.13 -0.19 -12.94
CA GLY A 175 -5.50 -1.60 -12.90
C GLY A 175 -4.68 -2.40 -11.88
N MET A 176 -3.37 -2.13 -11.76
CA MET A 176 -2.51 -2.76 -10.75
C MET A 176 -2.92 -2.39 -9.31
N GLU A 177 -3.49 -1.20 -9.11
CA GLU A 177 -4.06 -0.74 -7.84
C GLU A 177 -5.51 -1.20 -7.60
N THR A 178 -6.14 -1.89 -8.57
CA THR A 178 -7.55 -2.28 -8.52
C THR A 178 -7.73 -3.64 -7.85
N ASP A 179 -8.05 -3.65 -6.56
CA ASP A 179 -8.32 -4.87 -5.80
C ASP A 179 -9.70 -5.47 -6.14
N LEU A 180 -9.73 -6.38 -7.14
CA LEU A 180 -10.93 -7.15 -7.47
C LEU A 180 -11.44 -8.06 -6.33
N ARG A 181 -10.64 -8.36 -5.30
CA ARG A 181 -11.10 -9.15 -4.14
C ARG A 181 -11.94 -8.27 -3.23
N LEU A 182 -11.52 -7.03 -3.00
CA LEU A 182 -12.33 -6.02 -2.34
C LEU A 182 -13.65 -5.79 -3.10
N VAL A 183 -13.60 -5.68 -4.43
CA VAL A 183 -14.81 -5.57 -5.29
C VAL A 183 -15.73 -6.81 -5.17
N ARG A 184 -15.19 -8.04 -5.12
CA ARG A 184 -16.00 -9.26 -4.93
C ARG A 184 -16.58 -9.39 -3.51
N ARG A 185 -15.97 -8.73 -2.51
CA ARG A 185 -16.43 -8.66 -1.12
C ARG A 185 -17.52 -7.60 -0.90
N VAL A 186 -17.79 -6.75 -1.89
CA VAL A 186 -18.72 -5.61 -1.77
C VAL A 186 -20.10 -6.02 -1.27
N GLY A 187 -20.44 -5.52 -0.08
CA GLY A 187 -21.82 -5.54 0.40
C GLY A 187 -22.72 -4.62 -0.43
N ARG A 188 -24.04 -4.86 -0.34
CA ARG A 188 -25.12 -4.16 -1.07
C ARG A 188 -24.99 -2.63 -1.13
N ALA A 189 -24.32 -2.00 -0.16
CA ALA A 189 -23.95 -0.59 -0.16
C ALA A 189 -23.18 -0.13 -1.41
N CYS A 190 -21.96 -0.64 -1.66
CA CYS A 190 -21.12 -0.07 -2.71
C CYS A 190 -21.71 -0.29 -4.12
N PHE A 191 -22.47 -1.38 -4.34
CA PHE A 191 -23.23 -1.56 -5.57
C PHE A 191 -24.34 -0.52 -5.72
N SER A 192 -25.15 -0.28 -4.68
CA SER A 192 -26.21 0.73 -4.68
C SER A 192 -25.67 2.16 -4.88
N ILE A 193 -24.57 2.49 -4.20
CA ILE A 193 -23.84 3.76 -4.32
C ILE A 193 -23.31 3.94 -5.74
N SER A 194 -22.65 2.93 -6.32
CA SER A 194 -22.05 3.04 -7.67
C SER A 194 -23.10 3.07 -8.77
N ALA A 195 -24.18 2.29 -8.65
CA ALA A 195 -25.25 2.26 -9.65
C ALA A 195 -25.97 3.61 -9.72
N ALA A 196 -26.37 4.18 -8.58
CA ALA A 196 -26.99 5.50 -8.53
C ALA A 196 -25.99 6.64 -8.81
N GLY A 197 -24.76 6.51 -8.30
CA GLY A 197 -23.63 7.44 -8.50
C GLY A 197 -23.11 7.50 -9.93
N VAL A 198 -23.37 6.51 -10.77
CA VAL A 198 -23.18 6.57 -12.23
C VAL A 198 -24.47 7.04 -12.92
N ALA A 199 -25.62 6.42 -12.65
CA ALA A 199 -26.83 6.65 -13.44
C ALA A 199 -27.41 8.07 -13.32
N VAL A 200 -27.45 8.65 -12.11
CA VAL A 200 -28.00 10.00 -11.88
C VAL A 200 -27.21 11.09 -12.61
N PRO A 201 -25.87 11.22 -12.44
CA PRO A 201 -25.10 12.19 -13.22
C PRO A 201 -25.06 11.86 -14.72
N PHE A 202 -25.21 10.60 -15.14
CA PHE A 202 -25.22 10.24 -16.57
C PHE A 202 -26.43 10.85 -17.27
N VAL A 203 -27.62 10.62 -16.69
CA VAL A 203 -28.89 11.17 -17.20
C VAL A 203 -28.85 12.69 -17.17
N LEU A 204 -28.35 13.29 -16.08
CA LEU A 204 -28.24 14.75 -15.97
C LEU A 204 -27.28 15.35 -17.01
N GLY A 205 -26.12 14.74 -17.28
CA GLY A 205 -25.20 15.17 -18.32
C GLY A 205 -25.75 14.98 -19.73
N PHE A 206 -26.37 13.82 -20.01
CA PHE A 206 -27.01 13.55 -21.30
C PHE A 206 -28.13 14.55 -21.60
N VAL A 207 -28.99 14.83 -20.61
CA VAL A 207 -30.09 15.80 -20.71
C VAL A 207 -29.54 17.23 -20.86
N ALA A 208 -28.53 17.62 -20.08
CA ALA A 208 -27.90 18.94 -20.19
C ALA A 208 -27.37 19.20 -21.61
N ALA A 209 -26.73 18.22 -22.24
CA ALA A 209 -26.24 18.32 -23.62
C ALA A 209 -27.37 18.55 -24.65
N GLN A 210 -28.59 18.06 -24.40
CA GLN A 210 -29.71 18.30 -25.34
C GLN A 210 -30.14 19.77 -25.33
N PHE A 211 -29.98 20.47 -24.20
CA PHE A 211 -30.29 21.89 -24.03
C PHE A 211 -29.11 22.83 -24.31
N MET A 212 -27.91 22.30 -24.60
CA MET A 212 -26.75 23.16 -24.91
C MET A 212 -26.91 23.91 -26.26
N PRO A 213 -26.34 25.13 -26.35
CA PRO A 213 -26.18 25.84 -27.62
C PRO A 213 -25.43 24.98 -28.66
N ALA A 214 -25.84 25.09 -29.93
CA ALA A 214 -25.22 24.32 -31.00
C ALA A 214 -23.73 24.66 -31.21
N SER A 215 -23.28 25.84 -30.78
CA SER A 215 -21.89 26.31 -30.78
C SER A 215 -20.96 25.54 -29.84
N LEU A 216 -21.48 24.79 -28.86
CA LEU A 216 -20.67 23.92 -27.99
C LEU A 216 -20.47 22.51 -28.55
N LEU A 217 -21.24 22.12 -29.57
CA LEU A 217 -21.09 20.86 -30.28
C LEU A 217 -19.93 20.98 -31.27
N ALA A 218 -19.17 19.91 -31.47
CA ALA A 218 -18.20 19.87 -32.56
C ALA A 218 -18.91 19.83 -33.92
N ALA A 219 -18.32 20.47 -34.94
CA ALA A 219 -18.94 20.60 -36.27
C ALA A 219 -19.20 19.22 -36.91
N GLY A 220 -20.48 18.89 -37.10
CA GLY A 220 -20.92 17.60 -37.63
C GLY A 220 -21.17 16.50 -36.58
N SER A 221 -20.97 16.76 -35.28
CA SER A 221 -21.30 15.79 -34.23
C SER A 221 -22.80 15.77 -33.89
N GLU A 222 -23.36 14.59 -33.65
CA GLU A 222 -24.75 14.44 -33.20
C GLU A 222 -24.90 14.80 -31.71
N ARG A 223 -25.98 15.52 -31.35
CA ARG A 223 -26.34 15.85 -29.95
C ARG A 223 -26.46 14.62 -29.05
N VAL A 224 -26.83 13.47 -29.60
CA VAL A 224 -26.88 12.19 -28.89
C VAL A 224 -25.48 11.75 -28.48
N VAL A 225 -24.52 11.76 -29.40
CA VAL A 225 -23.13 11.35 -29.15
C VAL A 225 -22.44 12.31 -28.19
N ALA A 226 -22.60 13.63 -28.37
CA ALA A 226 -22.11 14.63 -27.42
C ALA A 226 -22.73 14.45 -26.02
N GLY A 227 -24.03 14.12 -25.94
CA GLY A 227 -24.71 13.81 -24.68
C GLY A 227 -24.22 12.53 -24.01
N LEU A 228 -23.92 11.48 -24.77
CA LEU A 228 -23.30 10.26 -24.23
C LEU A 228 -21.91 10.56 -23.65
N PHE A 229 -21.06 11.33 -24.35
CA PHE A 229 -19.77 11.76 -23.83
C PHE A 229 -19.90 12.63 -22.57
N LEU A 230 -20.83 13.60 -22.56
CA LEU A 230 -21.01 14.48 -21.40
C LEU A 230 -21.58 13.74 -20.18
N GLY A 231 -22.56 12.86 -20.38
CA GLY A 231 -23.05 11.95 -19.33
C GLY A 231 -21.93 11.07 -18.79
N THR A 232 -21.09 10.51 -19.66
CA THR A 232 -19.92 9.70 -19.28
C THR A 232 -18.93 10.48 -18.42
N ALA A 233 -18.54 11.69 -18.85
CA ALA A 233 -17.62 12.55 -18.09
C ALA A 233 -18.17 12.88 -16.70
N LEU A 234 -19.45 13.30 -16.62
CA LEU A 234 -20.08 13.69 -15.36
C LEU A 234 -20.26 12.51 -14.37
N SER A 235 -20.35 11.27 -14.86
CA SER A 235 -20.55 10.08 -14.04
C SER A 235 -19.30 9.48 -13.43
N ILE A 236 -18.12 9.69 -14.00
CA ILE A 236 -16.92 8.95 -13.59
C ILE A 236 -16.20 9.64 -12.43
N SER A 237 -15.85 8.86 -11.42
CA SER A 237 -14.99 9.27 -10.30
C SER A 237 -13.54 8.88 -10.58
N SER A 238 -12.57 9.67 -10.10
CA SER A 238 -11.17 9.21 -10.09
C SER A 238 -10.91 8.35 -8.84
N VAL A 239 -10.91 7.03 -9.02
CA VAL A 239 -10.55 6.06 -7.96
C VAL A 239 -9.21 6.39 -7.28
N LYS A 240 -8.23 6.91 -8.05
CA LYS A 240 -6.93 7.33 -7.54
C LYS A 240 -6.99 8.55 -6.62
N ILE A 241 -7.78 9.55 -6.97
CA ILE A 241 -8.00 10.75 -6.14
C ILE A 241 -8.78 10.38 -4.88
N VAL A 242 -9.85 9.57 -5.01
CA VAL A 242 -10.61 9.05 -3.88
C VAL A 242 -9.69 8.31 -2.90
N ALA A 243 -8.95 7.31 -3.36
CA ALA A 243 -8.06 6.52 -2.51
C ALA A 243 -6.93 7.35 -1.89
N MET A 244 -6.36 8.32 -2.61
CA MET A 244 -5.38 9.29 -2.08
C MET A 244 -5.96 10.09 -0.92
N VAL A 245 -7.09 10.78 -1.11
CA VAL A 245 -7.64 11.69 -0.10
C VAL A 245 -8.15 10.92 1.12
N VAL A 246 -8.76 9.75 0.91
CA VAL A 246 -9.18 8.83 2.00
C VAL A 246 -7.97 8.31 2.81
N ARG A 247 -6.82 8.09 2.17
CA ARG A 247 -5.54 7.74 2.82
C ARG A 247 -4.96 8.90 3.62
N GLU A 248 -4.92 10.10 3.05
CA GLU A 248 -4.32 11.30 3.69
C GLU A 248 -5.11 11.80 4.91
N MET A 249 -6.43 11.68 4.85
CA MET A 249 -7.32 11.88 6.01
C MET A 249 -7.25 10.73 7.03
N ASN A 250 -6.46 9.68 6.77
CA ASN A 250 -6.19 8.54 7.65
C ASN A 250 -7.46 7.79 8.10
N PHE A 251 -8.47 7.66 7.22
CA PHE A 251 -9.70 6.92 7.52
C PHE A 251 -9.99 5.74 6.56
N MET A 252 -9.06 5.39 5.66
CA MET A 252 -9.16 4.23 4.76
C MET A 252 -9.57 2.91 5.46
N ARG A 253 -9.18 2.70 6.71
CA ARG A 253 -9.52 1.50 7.50
C ARG A 253 -10.93 1.52 8.12
N ARG A 254 -11.59 2.68 8.13
CA ARG A 254 -13.00 2.81 8.55
C ARG A 254 -13.92 2.17 7.52
N ASP A 255 -15.05 1.66 7.95
CA ASP A 255 -16.02 0.98 7.07
C ASP A 255 -16.49 1.91 5.95
N LEU A 256 -16.82 3.15 6.30
CA LEU A 256 -17.12 4.23 5.35
C LEU A 256 -15.97 4.53 4.38
N GLY A 257 -14.71 4.45 4.82
CA GLY A 257 -13.54 4.65 3.97
C GLY A 257 -13.39 3.53 2.94
N GLN A 258 -13.58 2.28 3.37
CA GLN A 258 -13.61 1.12 2.49
C GLN A 258 -14.78 1.18 1.50
N ILE A 259 -15.98 1.58 1.94
CA ILE A 259 -17.17 1.74 1.07
C ILE A 259 -16.92 2.80 -0.01
N ILE A 260 -16.37 3.96 0.34
CA ILE A 260 -16.07 5.04 -0.61
C ILE A 260 -15.05 4.59 -1.66
N VAL A 261 -13.94 3.97 -1.24
CA VAL A 261 -12.91 3.47 -2.17
C VAL A 261 -13.45 2.33 -3.04
N SER A 262 -14.19 1.37 -2.47
CA SER A 262 -14.75 0.23 -3.20
C SER A 262 -15.80 0.67 -4.23
N SER A 263 -16.61 1.68 -3.90
CA SER A 263 -17.56 2.29 -4.84
C SER A 263 -16.80 2.94 -6.00
N ALA A 264 -15.76 3.73 -5.71
CA ALA A 264 -14.97 4.37 -6.77
C ALA A 264 -14.27 3.38 -7.71
N ILE A 265 -13.83 2.21 -7.23
CA ILE A 265 -13.31 1.12 -8.08
C ILE A 265 -14.40 0.59 -9.03
N ILE A 266 -15.61 0.35 -8.52
CA ILE A 266 -16.74 -0.13 -9.34
C ILE A 266 -17.12 0.93 -10.39
N GLU A 267 -17.21 2.20 -9.99
CA GLU A 267 -17.56 3.29 -10.90
C GLU A 267 -16.52 3.50 -12.01
N ASP A 268 -15.22 3.41 -11.70
CA ASP A 268 -14.16 3.50 -12.73
C ASP A 268 -14.27 2.33 -13.73
N THR A 269 -14.50 1.11 -13.20
CA THR A 269 -14.69 -0.10 -14.02
C THR A 269 -15.92 0.00 -14.93
N ILE A 270 -17.05 0.50 -14.41
CA ILE A 270 -18.26 0.77 -15.21
C ILE A 270 -18.00 1.90 -16.21
N GLY A 271 -17.27 2.93 -15.80
CA GLY A 271 -16.86 4.06 -16.63
C GLY A 271 -16.16 3.60 -17.91
N TRP A 272 -15.15 2.73 -17.81
CA TRP A 272 -14.44 2.21 -18.99
C TRP A 272 -15.34 1.42 -19.96
N VAL A 273 -16.39 0.74 -19.47
CA VAL A 273 -17.39 0.09 -20.33
C VAL A 273 -18.29 1.13 -21.03
N ILE A 274 -18.76 2.15 -20.31
CA ILE A 274 -19.58 3.23 -20.88
C ILE A 274 -18.78 4.02 -21.93
N ILE A 275 -17.51 4.31 -21.66
CA ILE A 275 -16.59 4.96 -22.60
C ILE A 275 -16.44 4.13 -23.87
N ALA A 276 -16.17 2.82 -23.75
CA ALA A 276 -16.00 1.93 -24.90
C ALA A 276 -17.24 1.89 -25.80
N ILE A 277 -18.44 1.80 -25.20
CA ILE A 277 -19.72 1.86 -25.93
C ILE A 277 -19.89 3.21 -26.62
N THR A 278 -19.63 4.31 -25.91
CA THR A 278 -19.81 5.68 -26.41
C THR A 278 -18.86 5.99 -27.59
N ILE A 279 -17.60 5.54 -27.52
CA ILE A 279 -16.61 5.65 -28.61
C ILE A 279 -17.02 4.80 -29.83
N GLY A 280 -17.54 3.60 -29.62
CA GLY A 280 -18.02 2.71 -30.68
C GLY A 280 -19.22 3.26 -31.46
N ILE A 281 -20.09 4.04 -30.80
CA ILE A 281 -21.18 4.78 -31.45
C ILE A 281 -20.61 5.98 -32.21
N ALA A 282 -19.73 6.77 -31.59
CA ALA A 282 -19.17 8.00 -32.15
C ALA A 282 -18.38 7.76 -33.46
N THR A 283 -17.53 6.73 -33.49
CA THR A 283 -16.66 6.43 -34.65
C THR A 283 -17.41 6.00 -35.91
N ARG A 284 -18.68 5.55 -35.80
CA ARG A 284 -19.46 5.03 -36.93
C ARG A 284 -20.61 5.95 -37.36
N GLY A 285 -20.84 7.06 -36.67
CA GLY A 285 -21.74 8.15 -37.09
C GLY A 285 -23.22 7.81 -37.24
N ARG A 286 -23.65 6.59 -36.89
CA ARG A 286 -25.04 6.11 -36.91
C ARG A 286 -25.23 5.02 -35.86
N ILE A 287 -26.41 4.98 -35.24
CA ILE A 287 -26.83 3.88 -34.33
C ILE A 287 -27.30 2.68 -35.16
N GLU A 288 -26.40 2.10 -35.95
CA GLU A 288 -26.64 0.82 -36.60
C GLU A 288 -26.52 -0.30 -35.55
N LEU A 289 -27.67 -0.88 -35.18
CA LEU A 289 -27.79 -1.88 -34.11
C LEU A 289 -26.80 -3.05 -34.26
N GLY A 290 -26.49 -3.48 -35.48
CA GLY A 290 -25.49 -4.51 -35.75
C GLY A 290 -24.06 -4.09 -35.40
N ASN A 291 -23.67 -2.84 -35.66
CA ASN A 291 -22.36 -2.30 -35.30
C ASN A 291 -22.24 -2.12 -33.78
N LEU A 292 -23.27 -1.58 -33.14
CA LEU A 292 -23.31 -1.44 -31.68
C LEU A 292 -23.25 -2.81 -30.97
N ALA A 293 -24.02 -3.79 -31.47
CA ALA A 293 -23.98 -5.16 -30.98
C ALA A 293 -22.60 -5.81 -31.20
N PHE A 294 -21.95 -5.59 -32.35
CA PHE A 294 -20.59 -6.09 -32.61
C PHE A 294 -19.56 -5.50 -31.63
N THR A 295 -19.58 -4.18 -31.38
CA THR A 295 -18.65 -3.56 -30.42
C THR A 295 -18.93 -4.02 -28.99
N ILE A 296 -20.20 -4.10 -28.56
CA ILE A 296 -20.56 -4.61 -27.22
C ILE A 296 -20.14 -6.08 -27.06
N LEU A 297 -20.38 -6.93 -28.07
CA LEU A 297 -19.99 -8.33 -28.07
C LEU A 297 -18.46 -8.48 -28.10
N GLY A 298 -17.75 -7.63 -28.84
CA GLY A 298 -16.29 -7.58 -28.87
C GLY A 298 -15.69 -7.21 -27.51
N VAL A 299 -16.21 -6.18 -26.84
CA VAL A 299 -15.82 -5.82 -25.47
C VAL A 299 -16.14 -6.95 -24.48
N ALA A 300 -17.34 -7.55 -24.57
CA ALA A 300 -17.74 -8.65 -23.69
C ALA A 300 -16.86 -9.90 -23.89
N ALA A 301 -16.56 -10.26 -25.14
CA ALA A 301 -15.67 -11.36 -25.49
C ALA A 301 -14.23 -11.08 -25.06
N PHE A 302 -13.72 -9.86 -25.26
CA PHE A 302 -12.40 -9.44 -24.77
C PHE A 302 -12.29 -9.53 -23.25
N MET A 303 -13.29 -9.06 -22.51
CA MET A 303 -13.32 -9.14 -21.04
C MET A 303 -13.43 -10.59 -20.57
N ALA A 304 -14.32 -11.39 -21.17
CA ALA A 304 -14.47 -12.81 -20.85
C ALA A 304 -13.18 -13.60 -21.12
N PHE A 305 -12.54 -13.39 -22.27
CA PHE A 305 -11.23 -13.96 -22.60
C PHE A 305 -10.17 -13.51 -21.60
N SER A 306 -10.07 -12.21 -21.33
CA SER A 306 -9.06 -11.61 -20.44
C SER A 306 -9.14 -12.17 -19.03
N PHE A 307 -10.33 -12.27 -18.42
CA PHE A 307 -10.47 -12.78 -17.06
C PHE A 307 -10.45 -14.31 -16.94
N THR A 308 -10.61 -15.05 -18.03
CA THR A 308 -10.52 -16.53 -18.03
C THR A 308 -9.14 -17.03 -18.49
N LEU A 309 -8.88 -17.02 -19.80
CA LEU A 309 -7.66 -17.55 -20.40
C LEU A 309 -6.53 -16.52 -20.39
N GLY A 310 -6.83 -15.24 -20.61
CA GLY A 310 -5.87 -14.14 -20.56
C GLY A 310 -5.16 -14.05 -19.22
N ARG A 311 -5.89 -14.16 -18.08
CA ARG A 311 -5.31 -14.18 -16.73
C ARG A 311 -4.27 -15.29 -16.58
N ARG A 312 -4.58 -16.49 -17.09
CA ARG A 312 -3.63 -17.62 -17.06
C ARG A 312 -2.39 -17.31 -17.91
N ILE A 313 -2.57 -16.83 -19.14
CA ILE A 313 -1.46 -16.45 -20.02
C ILE A 313 -0.56 -15.38 -19.37
N VAL A 314 -1.16 -14.34 -18.79
CA VAL A 314 -0.45 -13.26 -18.08
C VAL A 314 0.31 -13.78 -16.86
N PHE A 315 -0.31 -14.63 -16.04
CA PHE A 315 0.33 -15.22 -14.86
C PHE A 315 1.48 -16.16 -15.26
N ASP A 316 1.26 -17.06 -16.22
CA ASP A 316 2.25 -18.02 -16.69
C ASP A 316 3.41 -17.30 -17.40
N ALA A 317 3.15 -16.22 -18.15
CA ALA A 317 4.18 -15.38 -18.77
C ALA A 317 5.03 -14.64 -17.72
N ILE A 318 4.43 -13.90 -16.79
CA ILE A 318 5.14 -13.22 -15.68
C ILE A 318 5.98 -14.23 -14.88
N ARG A 319 5.40 -15.39 -14.57
CA ARG A 319 6.08 -16.46 -13.84
C ARG A 319 7.28 -17.01 -14.61
N TRP A 320 7.08 -17.40 -15.88
CA TRP A 320 8.15 -17.94 -16.72
C TRP A 320 9.29 -16.94 -16.87
N THR A 321 8.98 -15.66 -17.05
CA THR A 321 9.97 -14.58 -17.08
C THR A 321 10.75 -14.50 -15.77
N ASN A 322 10.07 -14.47 -14.62
CA ASN A 322 10.70 -14.41 -13.29
C ASN A 322 11.55 -15.65 -12.95
N ASP A 323 11.12 -16.85 -13.34
CA ASP A 323 11.82 -18.11 -13.05
C ASP A 323 12.95 -18.43 -14.04
N THR A 324 12.96 -17.82 -15.25
CA THR A 324 13.90 -18.15 -16.34
C THR A 324 14.93 -17.04 -16.63
N PHE A 325 14.53 -15.76 -16.61
CA PHE A 325 15.40 -14.66 -17.02
C PHE A 325 16.25 -14.13 -15.85
N ARG A 326 17.46 -13.65 -16.17
CA ARG A 326 18.39 -13.04 -15.21
C ARG A 326 18.55 -11.52 -15.35
N SER A 327 17.79 -10.89 -16.25
CA SER A 327 17.83 -9.43 -16.45
C SER A 327 17.01 -8.72 -15.37
N GLU A 328 17.57 -7.67 -14.78
CA GLU A 328 17.05 -6.96 -13.60
C GLU A 328 15.61 -6.43 -13.78
N TYR A 329 15.23 -6.13 -15.03
CA TYR A 329 13.92 -5.55 -15.38
C TYR A 329 13.05 -6.49 -16.23
N ALA A 330 13.39 -7.78 -16.34
CA ALA A 330 12.70 -8.71 -17.23
C ALA A 330 11.17 -8.75 -17.03
N VAL A 331 10.71 -8.79 -15.77
CA VAL A 331 9.27 -8.79 -15.43
C VAL A 331 8.62 -7.45 -15.76
N VAL A 332 9.31 -6.32 -15.56
CA VAL A 332 8.83 -4.99 -15.94
C VAL A 332 8.61 -4.91 -17.45
N THR A 333 9.58 -5.34 -18.25
CA THR A 333 9.48 -5.38 -19.72
C THR A 333 8.30 -6.23 -20.20
N VAL A 334 8.04 -7.37 -19.55
CA VAL A 334 6.91 -8.24 -19.90
C VAL A 334 5.57 -7.65 -19.48
N ILE A 335 5.49 -6.94 -18.36
CA ILE A 335 4.28 -6.17 -17.99
C ILE A 335 3.98 -5.09 -19.06
N LEU A 336 4.99 -4.38 -19.55
CA LEU A 336 4.82 -3.38 -20.62
C LEU A 336 4.43 -4.01 -21.96
N ALA A 337 4.99 -5.18 -22.30
CA ALA A 337 4.61 -5.93 -23.50
C ALA A 337 3.15 -6.43 -23.42
N ILE A 338 2.69 -6.88 -22.24
CA ILE A 338 1.29 -7.28 -22.00
C ILE A 338 0.36 -6.07 -22.11
N MET A 339 0.73 -4.92 -21.55
CA MET A 339 -0.02 -3.65 -21.72
C MET A 339 -0.18 -3.29 -23.21
N GLY A 340 0.92 -3.30 -23.97
CA GLY A 340 0.90 -2.99 -25.40
C GLY A 340 0.06 -3.99 -26.21
N ALA A 341 0.22 -5.29 -25.94
CA ALA A 341 -0.55 -6.33 -26.62
C ALA A 341 -2.06 -6.21 -26.36
N MET A 342 -2.47 -5.98 -25.11
CA MET A 342 -3.89 -5.83 -24.78
C MET A 342 -4.47 -4.51 -25.31
N ALA A 343 -3.70 -3.43 -25.30
CA ALA A 343 -4.08 -2.16 -25.93
C ALA A 343 -4.33 -2.32 -27.45
N LEU A 344 -3.42 -3.00 -28.17
CA LEU A 344 -3.58 -3.33 -29.59
C LEU A 344 -4.79 -4.24 -29.85
N ILE A 345 -5.06 -5.22 -28.99
CA ILE A 345 -6.26 -6.07 -29.11
C ILE A 345 -7.53 -5.24 -28.99
N THR A 346 -7.62 -4.29 -28.05
CA THR A 346 -8.80 -3.40 -27.97
C THR A 346 -8.95 -2.50 -29.19
N ASP A 347 -7.83 -1.97 -29.72
CA ASP A 347 -7.82 -1.12 -30.91
C ASP A 347 -8.37 -1.86 -32.15
N LEU A 348 -7.93 -3.10 -32.35
CA LEU A 348 -8.41 -4.01 -33.41
C LEU A 348 -9.88 -4.40 -33.28
N ILE A 349 -10.48 -4.29 -32.08
CA ILE A 349 -11.93 -4.49 -31.84
C ILE A 349 -12.73 -3.21 -32.19
N GLY A 350 -12.06 -2.08 -32.44
CA GLY A 350 -12.68 -0.78 -32.65
C GLY A 350 -12.97 -0.04 -31.32
N VAL A 351 -12.14 -0.26 -30.30
CA VAL A 351 -12.27 0.30 -28.95
C VAL A 351 -10.93 0.92 -28.55
N HIS A 352 -10.95 2.05 -27.84
CA HIS A 352 -9.70 2.75 -27.52
C HIS A 352 -8.73 1.87 -26.70
N THR A 353 -7.46 1.82 -27.16
CA THR A 353 -6.26 1.23 -26.51
C THR A 353 -6.20 1.32 -24.97
N VAL A 354 -6.73 2.42 -24.44
CA VAL A 354 -7.00 2.75 -23.05
C VAL A 354 -7.64 1.60 -22.25
N LEU A 355 -8.66 0.93 -22.80
CA LEU A 355 -9.33 -0.20 -22.13
C LEU A 355 -8.36 -1.38 -21.95
N GLY A 356 -7.59 -1.70 -22.99
CA GLY A 356 -6.63 -2.80 -22.96
C GLY A 356 -5.53 -2.60 -21.93
N ALA A 357 -5.02 -1.37 -21.80
CA ALA A 357 -4.02 -1.03 -20.78
C ALA A 357 -4.56 -1.13 -19.34
N PHE A 358 -5.80 -0.70 -19.10
CA PHE A 358 -6.46 -0.86 -17.79
C PHE A 358 -6.65 -2.34 -17.41
N VAL A 359 -7.18 -3.16 -18.32
CA VAL A 359 -7.41 -4.59 -18.07
C VAL A 359 -6.09 -5.35 -17.91
N ALA A 360 -5.05 -5.01 -18.68
CA ALA A 360 -3.69 -5.51 -18.45
C ALA A 360 -3.20 -5.22 -17.02
N GLY A 361 -3.44 -4.00 -16.53
CA GLY A 361 -3.13 -3.62 -15.15
C GLY A 361 -3.82 -4.52 -14.12
N ILE A 362 -5.12 -4.79 -14.28
CA ILE A 362 -5.87 -5.66 -13.37
C ILE A 362 -5.31 -7.09 -13.37
N LEU A 363 -5.00 -7.65 -14.54
CA LEU A 363 -4.42 -8.99 -14.64
C LEU A 363 -3.01 -9.06 -14.05
N VAL A 364 -2.21 -7.99 -14.16
CA VAL A 364 -0.90 -7.89 -13.50
C VAL A 364 -1.06 -7.74 -11.98
N GLY A 365 -2.06 -6.98 -11.51
CA GLY A 365 -2.37 -6.77 -10.09
C GLY A 365 -2.86 -8.02 -9.35
N GLU A 366 -3.65 -8.91 -9.99
CA GLU A 366 -4.03 -10.19 -9.37
C GLU A 366 -2.86 -11.19 -9.27
N SER A 367 -1.71 -10.95 -9.91
CA SER A 367 -0.58 -11.89 -10.00
C SER A 367 0.16 -12.10 -8.67
N PRO A 368 0.25 -13.33 -8.11
CA PRO A 368 0.95 -13.61 -6.86
C PRO A 368 2.48 -13.39 -6.88
N ILE A 369 3.04 -12.98 -8.02
CA ILE A 369 4.48 -12.76 -8.24
C ILE A 369 4.80 -11.25 -8.26
N LEU A 370 3.79 -10.38 -8.35
CA LEU A 370 3.98 -8.94 -8.29
C LEU A 370 4.41 -8.51 -6.88
N SER A 371 5.72 -8.36 -6.68
CA SER A 371 6.27 -7.82 -5.43
C SER A 371 6.14 -6.30 -5.38
N ARG A 372 6.07 -5.76 -4.14
CA ARG A 372 6.11 -4.30 -3.87
C ARG A 372 7.31 -3.59 -4.52
N HIS A 373 8.40 -4.31 -4.80
CA HIS A 373 9.57 -3.78 -5.50
C HIS A 373 9.28 -3.54 -7.00
N ILE A 374 8.70 -4.53 -7.69
CA ILE A 374 8.35 -4.43 -9.12
C ILE A 374 7.25 -3.37 -9.32
N GLU A 375 6.23 -3.39 -8.45
CA GLU A 375 5.18 -2.35 -8.45
C GLU A 375 5.79 -0.96 -8.21
N GLY A 376 6.71 -0.82 -7.24
CA GLY A 376 7.43 0.41 -6.95
C GLY A 376 8.28 0.94 -8.10
N GLN A 377 8.92 0.06 -8.89
CA GLN A 377 9.68 0.44 -10.08
C GLN A 377 8.77 1.06 -11.16
N LEU A 378 7.67 0.37 -11.53
CA LEU A 378 6.71 0.92 -12.50
C LEU A 378 6.09 2.22 -11.97
N ARG A 379 5.54 2.19 -10.75
CA ARG A 379 4.95 3.34 -10.07
C ARG A 379 5.89 4.54 -10.07
N GLY A 380 7.17 4.32 -9.78
CA GLY A 380 8.22 5.34 -9.82
C GLY A 380 8.29 6.04 -11.17
N VAL A 381 8.52 5.33 -12.27
CA VAL A 381 8.61 5.94 -13.61
C VAL A 381 7.30 6.61 -14.03
N ILE A 382 6.16 5.99 -13.71
CA ILE A 382 4.82 6.47 -14.09
C ILE A 382 4.48 7.78 -13.37
N THR A 383 4.70 7.87 -12.06
CA THR A 383 4.47 9.12 -11.32
C THR A 383 5.56 10.14 -11.57
N ALA A 384 6.82 9.73 -11.84
CA ALA A 384 7.98 10.62 -12.02
C ALA A 384 8.06 11.31 -13.39
N LEU A 385 7.61 10.66 -14.47
CA LEU A 385 7.69 11.20 -15.83
C LEU A 385 6.31 11.30 -16.51
N PHE A 386 5.65 10.17 -16.69
CA PHE A 386 4.46 10.09 -17.55
C PHE A 386 3.26 10.87 -17.03
N MET A 387 3.04 10.85 -15.71
CA MET A 387 1.89 11.50 -15.07
C MET A 387 1.89 13.04 -15.28
N PRO A 388 2.94 13.82 -14.92
CA PRO A 388 2.92 15.26 -15.18
C PRO A 388 2.90 15.63 -16.66
N VAL A 389 3.52 14.85 -17.56
CA VAL A 389 3.50 15.17 -18.99
C VAL A 389 2.08 14.98 -19.55
N PHE A 390 1.37 13.90 -19.21
CA PHE A 390 -0.03 13.75 -19.63
C PHE A 390 -0.93 14.87 -19.08
N PHE A 391 -0.92 15.11 -17.76
CA PHE A 391 -1.76 16.16 -17.18
C PHE A 391 -1.35 17.57 -17.64
N GLY A 392 -0.06 17.78 -17.89
CA GLY A 392 0.47 19.00 -18.50
C GLY A 392 -0.08 19.24 -19.90
N VAL A 393 -0.03 18.24 -20.79
CA VAL A 393 -0.56 18.34 -22.17
C VAL A 393 -2.09 18.51 -22.19
N ALA A 394 -2.82 17.82 -21.31
CA ALA A 394 -4.25 18.04 -21.15
C ALA A 394 -4.57 19.47 -20.67
N GLY A 395 -3.71 20.05 -19.82
CA GLY A 395 -3.83 21.44 -19.37
C GLY A 395 -3.46 22.47 -20.45
N LEU A 396 -2.39 22.23 -21.22
CA LEU A 396 -2.01 23.06 -22.38
C LEU A 396 -3.13 23.15 -23.42
N SER A 397 -3.95 22.09 -23.53
CA SER A 397 -5.07 21.99 -24.48
C SER A 397 -6.32 22.78 -24.07
N ALA A 398 -6.34 23.38 -22.89
CA ALA A 398 -7.48 24.14 -22.35
C ALA A 398 -7.23 25.65 -22.35
N ASP A 399 -8.26 26.39 -22.74
CA ASP A 399 -8.18 27.85 -22.90
C ASP A 399 -9.22 28.55 -22.01
N LEU A 400 -8.82 28.91 -20.80
CA LEU A 400 -9.67 29.63 -19.85
C LEU A 400 -10.02 31.05 -20.31
N THR A 401 -9.41 31.59 -21.37
CA THR A 401 -9.85 32.88 -21.94
C THR A 401 -11.26 32.78 -22.54
N VAL A 402 -11.69 31.58 -22.95
CA VAL A 402 -13.07 31.25 -23.33
C VAL A 402 -14.07 31.53 -22.20
N LEU A 403 -13.64 31.49 -20.93
CA LEU A 403 -14.48 31.81 -19.77
C LEU A 403 -14.58 33.31 -19.46
N ALA A 404 -13.95 34.17 -20.28
CA ALA A 404 -14.20 35.62 -20.23
C ALA A 404 -15.56 35.99 -20.86
N ASP A 405 -16.14 35.10 -21.69
CA ASP A 405 -17.51 35.20 -22.18
C ASP A 405 -18.50 34.88 -21.04
N PRO A 406 -19.41 35.81 -20.66
CA PRO A 406 -20.39 35.57 -19.60
C PRO A 406 -21.33 34.39 -19.85
N GLU A 407 -21.67 34.07 -21.11
CA GLU A 407 -22.53 32.92 -21.43
C GLU A 407 -21.80 31.61 -21.17
N LEU A 408 -20.53 31.51 -21.61
CA LEU A 408 -19.71 30.31 -21.43
C LEU A 408 -19.29 30.13 -19.97
N MET A 409 -19.03 31.22 -19.24
CA MET A 409 -18.86 31.20 -17.79
C MET A 409 -20.12 30.69 -17.08
N LEU A 410 -21.30 31.19 -17.44
CA LEU A 410 -22.57 30.77 -16.84
C LEU A 410 -22.86 29.28 -17.12
N LEU A 411 -22.64 28.82 -18.35
CA LEU A 411 -22.78 27.40 -18.72
C LEU A 411 -21.74 26.52 -18.00
N THR A 412 -20.54 27.02 -17.72
CA THR A 412 -19.52 26.30 -16.93
C THR A 412 -19.95 26.19 -15.46
N VAL A 413 -20.45 27.26 -14.86
CA VAL A 413 -21.00 27.24 -13.50
C VAL A 413 -22.21 26.29 -13.41
N ALA A 414 -23.11 26.33 -14.40
CA ALA A 414 -24.22 25.39 -14.48
C ALA A 414 -23.73 23.93 -14.59
N LEU A 415 -22.71 23.66 -15.41
CA LEU A 415 -22.11 22.33 -15.52
C LEU A 415 -21.50 21.85 -14.20
N VAL A 416 -20.76 22.71 -13.48
CA VAL A 416 -20.20 22.43 -12.15
C VAL A 416 -21.30 22.09 -11.14
N VAL A 417 -22.39 22.85 -11.15
CA VAL A 417 -23.55 22.63 -10.26
C VAL A 417 -24.27 21.33 -10.59
N ILE A 418 -24.57 21.07 -11.88
CA ILE A 418 -25.21 19.83 -12.33
C ILE A 418 -24.35 18.60 -12.01
N ALA A 419 -23.05 18.67 -12.30
CA ALA A 419 -22.10 17.60 -12.02
C ALA A 419 -21.97 17.31 -10.51
N SER A 420 -21.93 18.37 -9.68
CA SER A 420 -21.83 18.22 -8.23
C SER A 420 -23.12 17.68 -7.61
N ILE A 421 -24.29 18.25 -7.96
CA ILE A 421 -25.60 17.81 -7.45
C ILE A 421 -25.90 16.39 -7.93
N GLY A 422 -25.68 16.07 -9.20
CA GLY A 422 -25.91 14.75 -9.76
C GLY A 422 -25.07 13.68 -9.08
N LYS A 423 -23.79 13.94 -8.86
CA LYS A 423 -22.85 12.98 -8.25
C LYS A 423 -23.06 12.83 -6.75
N PHE A 424 -23.16 13.93 -6.01
CA PHE A 424 -23.50 13.92 -4.59
C PHE A 424 -24.85 13.24 -4.36
N GLY A 425 -25.87 13.61 -5.13
CA GLY A 425 -27.24 13.09 -5.02
C GLY A 425 -27.32 11.60 -5.36
N GLY A 426 -26.74 11.16 -6.47
CA GLY A 426 -26.70 9.74 -6.83
C GLY A 426 -26.02 8.88 -5.75
N ALA A 427 -24.85 9.31 -5.27
CA ALA A 427 -24.12 8.61 -4.23
C ALA A 427 -24.84 8.62 -2.86
N PHE A 428 -25.50 9.74 -2.50
CA PHE A 428 -26.32 9.87 -1.29
C PHE A 428 -27.55 8.95 -1.33
N ILE A 429 -28.30 8.95 -2.44
CA ILE A 429 -29.48 8.10 -2.66
C ILE A 429 -29.07 6.62 -2.61
N GLY A 430 -27.97 6.27 -3.27
CA GLY A 430 -27.41 4.92 -3.23
C GLY A 430 -27.01 4.46 -1.83
N ALA A 431 -26.53 5.38 -0.98
CA ALA A 431 -26.22 5.12 0.43
C ALA A 431 -27.50 4.94 1.28
N GLU A 432 -28.51 5.82 1.19
CA GLU A 432 -29.79 5.66 1.91
C GLU A 432 -30.49 4.33 1.55
N PHE A 433 -30.53 3.94 0.27
CA PHE A 433 -31.08 2.65 -0.17
C PHE A 433 -30.32 1.41 0.34
N SER A 434 -29.12 1.59 0.88
CA SER A 434 -28.34 0.53 1.52
C SER A 434 -28.47 0.47 3.05
N GLY A 435 -29.23 1.39 3.66
CA GLY A 435 -29.45 1.45 5.10
C GLY A 435 -28.38 2.24 5.88
N MET A 436 -27.48 2.94 5.19
CA MET A 436 -26.51 3.85 5.84
C MET A 436 -27.21 5.07 6.44
N SER A 437 -26.67 5.62 7.52
CA SER A 437 -27.23 6.84 8.12
C SER A 437 -27.03 8.06 7.22
N ARG A 438 -27.86 9.10 7.38
CA ARG A 438 -27.75 10.35 6.60
C ARG A 438 -26.40 11.04 6.72
N ALA A 439 -25.74 10.94 7.88
CA ALA A 439 -24.42 11.51 8.06
C ALA A 439 -23.34 10.76 7.26
N GLU A 440 -23.46 9.44 7.16
CA GLU A 440 -22.59 8.61 6.32
C GLU A 440 -22.91 8.84 4.84
N GLY A 441 -24.19 8.90 4.46
CA GLY A 441 -24.61 9.22 3.09
C GLY A 441 -24.11 10.59 2.60
N ILE A 442 -24.08 11.61 3.46
CA ILE A 442 -23.45 12.91 3.15
C ILE A 442 -21.93 12.75 2.94
N ALA A 443 -21.26 11.96 3.79
CA ALA A 443 -19.81 11.73 3.65
C ALA A 443 -19.46 10.90 2.41
N VAL A 444 -20.30 9.92 2.02
CA VAL A 444 -20.23 9.23 0.72
C VAL A 444 -20.42 10.25 -0.40
N GLY A 445 -21.48 11.07 -0.37
CA GLY A 445 -21.73 12.10 -1.39
C GLY A 445 -20.56 13.08 -1.58
N CYS A 446 -19.92 13.52 -0.50
CA CYS A 446 -18.71 14.34 -0.55
C CYS A 446 -17.50 13.56 -1.09
N GLY A 447 -17.31 12.31 -0.67
CA GLY A 447 -16.20 11.46 -1.08
C GLY A 447 -16.25 11.02 -2.55
N MET A 448 -17.46 10.82 -3.09
CA MET A 448 -17.70 10.41 -4.47
C MET A 448 -17.74 11.58 -5.46
N ASN A 449 -17.71 12.84 -5.00
CA ASN A 449 -17.59 14.02 -5.89
C ASN A 449 -16.13 14.32 -6.30
N ALA A 450 -15.26 13.30 -6.33
CA ALA A 450 -13.84 13.40 -6.68
C ALA A 450 -13.63 13.02 -8.15
N ARG A 451 -13.47 14.04 -9.00
CA ARG A 451 -13.15 13.85 -10.42
C ARG A 451 -11.63 13.94 -10.65
N GLY A 452 -11.19 14.46 -11.79
CA GLY A 452 -9.78 14.52 -12.15
C GLY A 452 -9.38 13.39 -13.10
N SER A 453 -8.48 12.50 -12.67
CA SER A 453 -7.61 11.74 -13.60
C SER A 453 -8.31 11.06 -14.79
N THR A 454 -9.46 10.42 -14.56
CA THR A 454 -10.16 9.60 -15.56
C THR A 454 -11.13 10.42 -16.40
N GLU A 455 -11.77 11.45 -15.84
CA GLU A 455 -12.52 12.45 -16.61
C GLU A 455 -11.61 13.24 -17.58
N VAL A 456 -10.42 13.64 -17.14
CA VAL A 456 -9.43 14.34 -18.00
C VAL A 456 -9.05 13.48 -19.20
N ILE A 457 -8.93 12.15 -19.03
CA ILE A 457 -8.71 11.20 -20.12
C ILE A 457 -9.91 11.18 -21.07
N VAL A 458 -11.15 11.04 -20.55
CA VAL A 458 -12.38 11.05 -21.36
C VAL A 458 -12.54 12.33 -22.18
N ALA A 459 -12.30 13.48 -21.56
CA ALA A 459 -12.36 14.78 -22.23
C ALA A 459 -11.30 14.88 -23.34
N SER A 460 -10.07 14.45 -23.07
CA SER A 460 -8.97 14.47 -24.05
C SER A 460 -9.26 13.57 -25.25
N ILE A 461 -9.86 12.40 -25.03
CA ILE A 461 -10.32 11.49 -26.08
C ILE A 461 -11.46 12.12 -26.88
N GLY A 462 -12.49 12.66 -26.22
CA GLY A 462 -13.64 13.27 -26.89
C GLY A 462 -13.26 14.49 -27.74
N LEU A 463 -12.27 15.27 -27.31
CA LEU A 463 -11.68 16.35 -28.11
C LEU A 463 -10.90 15.79 -29.31
N SER A 464 -10.02 14.79 -29.08
CA SER A 464 -9.19 14.17 -30.13
C SER A 464 -10.02 13.47 -31.22
N MET A 465 -11.20 12.95 -30.87
CA MET A 465 -12.16 12.36 -31.79
C MET A 465 -13.06 13.37 -32.52
N GLY A 466 -12.95 14.68 -32.22
CA GLY A 466 -13.83 15.70 -32.79
C GLY A 466 -15.29 15.58 -32.34
N VAL A 467 -15.55 15.02 -31.15
CA VAL A 467 -16.90 14.94 -30.57
C VAL A 467 -17.16 16.12 -29.63
N LEU A 468 -16.15 16.52 -28.86
CA LEU A 468 -16.19 17.69 -27.98
C LEU A 468 -15.53 18.88 -28.68
N SER A 469 -16.11 20.07 -28.54
CA SER A 469 -15.43 21.33 -28.90
C SER A 469 -14.33 21.68 -27.90
N HIS A 470 -13.36 22.52 -28.28
CA HIS A 470 -12.37 23.06 -27.34
C HIS A 470 -13.01 23.80 -26.16
N ASN A 471 -14.15 24.48 -26.40
CA ASN A 471 -14.93 25.13 -25.37
C ASN A 471 -15.47 24.10 -24.38
N LEU A 472 -16.20 23.07 -24.85
CA LEU A 472 -16.78 22.04 -23.98
C LEU A 472 -15.70 21.20 -23.26
N PHE A 473 -14.56 20.93 -23.91
CA PHE A 473 -13.37 20.35 -23.27
C PHE A 473 -12.89 21.22 -22.10
N THR A 474 -12.71 22.52 -22.32
CA THR A 474 -12.27 23.47 -21.29
C THR A 474 -13.29 23.57 -20.14
N MET A 475 -14.59 23.56 -20.43
CA MET A 475 -15.65 23.54 -19.43
C MET A 475 -15.60 22.30 -18.54
N ILE A 476 -15.43 21.10 -19.15
CA ILE A 476 -15.28 19.84 -18.43
C ILE A 476 -14.00 19.85 -17.58
N LEU A 477 -12.87 20.31 -18.14
CA LEU A 477 -11.59 20.37 -17.42
C LEU A 477 -11.64 21.32 -16.22
N THR A 478 -12.30 22.47 -16.38
CA THR A 478 -12.54 23.44 -15.30
C THR A 478 -13.40 22.81 -14.20
N MET A 479 -14.43 22.06 -14.57
CA MET A 479 -15.29 21.33 -13.63
C MET A 479 -14.56 20.21 -12.90
N ALA A 480 -13.69 19.46 -13.60
CA ALA A 480 -12.81 18.44 -13.03
C ALA A 480 -11.93 19.01 -11.91
N VAL A 481 -11.28 20.15 -12.18
CA VAL A 481 -10.42 20.86 -11.22
C VAL A 481 -11.22 21.37 -10.01
N ILE A 482 -12.33 22.09 -10.25
CA ILE A 482 -13.14 22.67 -9.17
C ILE A 482 -13.72 21.59 -8.25
N THR A 483 -14.31 20.54 -8.81
CA THR A 483 -14.94 19.46 -8.00
C THR A 483 -13.89 18.65 -7.24
N THR A 484 -12.72 18.38 -7.84
CA THR A 484 -11.60 17.72 -7.17
C THR A 484 -11.09 18.54 -5.98
N LEU A 485 -10.84 19.85 -6.15
CA LEU A 485 -10.35 20.70 -5.07
C LEU A 485 -11.39 20.92 -3.97
N ALA A 486 -12.69 20.79 -4.27
CA ALA A 486 -13.79 20.87 -3.30
C ALA A 486 -13.98 19.58 -2.49
N MET A 487 -13.54 18.41 -2.97
CA MET A 487 -13.76 17.13 -2.30
C MET A 487 -13.01 17.03 -0.94
N PRO A 488 -11.70 17.32 -0.80
CA PRO A 488 -11.02 17.28 0.49
C PRO A 488 -11.63 18.16 1.60
N PRO A 489 -11.98 19.45 1.39
CA PRO A 489 -12.59 20.25 2.45
C PRO A 489 -14.02 19.80 2.81
N THR A 490 -14.85 19.43 1.83
CA THR A 490 -16.23 19.00 2.09
C THR A 490 -16.30 17.64 2.78
N LEU A 491 -15.49 16.67 2.35
CA LEU A 491 -15.38 15.36 3.00
C LEU A 491 -14.84 15.48 4.44
N ARG A 492 -13.84 16.34 4.69
CA ARG A 492 -13.33 16.61 6.06
C ARG A 492 -14.42 17.18 6.98
N TRP A 493 -15.26 18.07 6.46
CA TRP A 493 -16.41 18.62 7.19
C TRP A 493 -17.48 17.55 7.49
N ALA A 494 -17.77 16.66 6.55
CA ALA A 494 -18.74 15.57 6.74
C ALA A 494 -18.24 14.54 7.76
N LEU A 495 -16.99 14.08 7.65
CA LEU A 495 -16.36 13.13 8.59
C LEU A 495 -16.29 13.69 10.02
N GLY A 496 -16.13 15.00 10.17
CA GLY A 496 -16.15 15.67 11.48
C GLY A 496 -17.47 15.56 12.25
N ARG A 497 -18.53 15.02 11.64
CA ARG A 497 -19.85 14.78 12.25
C ARG A 497 -20.11 13.31 12.60
N LEU A 498 -19.19 12.40 12.29
CA LEU A 498 -19.36 10.95 12.45
C LEU A 498 -18.60 10.41 13.66
N SER A 499 -19.30 9.75 14.56
CA SER A 499 -18.71 8.90 15.60
C SER A 499 -18.02 7.68 14.99
N ILE A 500 -17.16 7.01 15.79
CA ILE A 500 -16.64 5.67 15.52
C ILE A 500 -17.52 4.70 16.30
N GLY A 501 -18.00 3.62 15.68
CA GLY A 501 -18.76 2.59 16.39
C GLY A 501 -17.84 1.78 17.31
N GLU A 502 -18.31 1.32 18.48
CA GLU A 502 -17.45 0.56 19.41
C GLU A 502 -16.94 -0.78 18.81
N ALA A 503 -17.65 -1.36 17.84
CA ALA A 503 -17.16 -2.52 17.08
C ALA A 503 -16.03 -2.15 16.11
N GLU A 504 -16.25 -1.12 15.28
CA GLU A 504 -15.25 -0.56 14.34
C GLU A 504 -13.99 -0.13 15.09
N LYS A 505 -14.14 0.59 16.21
CA LYS A 505 -13.05 1.02 17.10
C LYS A 505 -12.24 -0.17 17.62
N LYS A 506 -12.89 -1.22 18.13
CA LYS A 506 -12.19 -2.44 18.58
C LYS A 506 -11.44 -3.15 17.45
N ARG A 507 -11.98 -3.13 16.21
CA ARG A 507 -11.27 -3.66 15.04
C ARG A 507 -10.04 -2.82 14.72
N LEU A 508 -10.17 -1.50 14.64
CA LEU A 508 -9.06 -0.57 14.39
C LEU A 508 -7.97 -0.65 15.47
N GLU A 509 -8.35 -0.82 16.74
CA GLU A 509 -7.43 -1.02 17.87
C GLU A 509 -6.70 -2.37 17.82
N ARG A 510 -7.26 -3.40 17.18
CA ARG A 510 -6.53 -4.65 16.82
C ARG A 510 -5.58 -4.39 15.64
N GLU A 511 -6.13 -3.96 14.50
CA GLU A 511 -5.42 -3.70 13.24
C GLU A 511 -4.14 -2.85 13.43
N GLU A 512 -4.21 -1.76 14.22
CA GLU A 512 -3.06 -0.86 14.42
C GLU A 512 -1.91 -1.52 15.21
N VAL A 513 -2.19 -2.57 15.96
CA VAL A 513 -1.17 -3.31 16.73
C VAL A 513 -0.72 -4.57 16.00
N ASP A 514 -1.56 -5.17 15.15
CA ASP A 514 -1.15 -6.23 14.21
C ASP A 514 -0.20 -5.68 13.14
N GLN A 515 -0.39 -4.44 12.69
CA GLN A 515 0.60 -3.70 11.89
C GLN A 515 1.96 -3.54 12.60
N ARG A 516 2.02 -3.68 13.93
CA ARG A 516 3.25 -3.65 14.74
C ARG A 516 3.72 -5.06 15.15
N GLY A 517 3.02 -6.11 14.71
CA GLY A 517 3.41 -7.50 14.89
C GLY A 517 4.48 -7.93 13.88
N PHE A 518 5.43 -8.73 14.33
CA PHE A 518 6.38 -9.43 13.46
C PHE A 518 5.72 -10.51 12.60
N ILE A 519 4.82 -11.34 13.17
CA ILE A 519 4.22 -12.50 12.50
C ILE A 519 3.19 -12.06 11.46
N ALA A 520 2.33 -11.09 11.79
CA ALA A 520 1.33 -10.54 10.88
C ALA A 520 1.96 -10.02 9.58
N ASN A 521 3.07 -9.28 9.70
CA ASN A 521 3.83 -8.69 8.57
C ASN A 521 4.69 -9.69 7.77
N LEU A 522 4.67 -11.00 8.05
CA LEU A 522 5.37 -11.99 7.22
C LEU A 522 4.67 -12.16 5.86
N GLU A 523 5.30 -11.71 4.78
CA GLU A 523 4.79 -11.84 3.41
C GLU A 523 4.94 -13.26 2.83
N ARG A 524 6.06 -13.94 3.14
CA ARG A 524 6.38 -15.30 2.66
C ARG A 524 7.35 -16.01 3.62
N ILE A 525 7.16 -17.30 3.86
CA ILE A 525 8.03 -18.11 4.75
C ILE A 525 8.79 -19.16 3.93
N LEU A 526 10.12 -19.23 4.13
CA LEU A 526 10.98 -20.30 3.64
C LEU A 526 11.11 -21.35 4.74
N VAL A 527 10.92 -22.63 4.42
CA VAL A 527 10.92 -23.73 5.40
C VAL A 527 11.98 -24.75 4.98
N VAL A 528 12.97 -25.03 5.83
CA VAL A 528 14.01 -26.04 5.60
C VAL A 528 13.90 -27.13 6.66
N VAL A 529 13.50 -28.34 6.25
CA VAL A 529 13.16 -29.44 7.16
C VAL A 529 13.62 -30.80 6.63
N ASP A 530 13.98 -31.70 7.54
CA ASP A 530 14.21 -33.12 7.24
C ASP A 530 12.97 -33.99 7.58
N GLU A 531 12.99 -35.28 7.20
CA GLU A 531 11.95 -36.24 7.66
C GLU A 531 12.10 -36.62 9.15
N GLY A 532 13.06 -36.03 9.87
CA GLY A 532 13.27 -36.31 11.28
C GLY A 532 12.10 -35.84 12.15
N VAL A 533 12.01 -36.37 13.37
CA VAL A 533 10.97 -35.93 14.33
C VAL A 533 11.04 -34.42 14.63
N VAL A 534 12.20 -33.79 14.45
CA VAL A 534 12.39 -32.34 14.58
C VAL A 534 11.89 -31.61 13.32
N GLY A 535 12.28 -32.06 12.12
CA GLY A 535 11.81 -31.48 10.86
C GLY A 535 10.29 -31.56 10.68
N ARG A 536 9.66 -32.70 10.99
CA ARG A 536 8.19 -32.83 10.94
C ARG A 536 7.46 -31.92 11.93
N PHE A 537 7.96 -31.77 13.17
CA PHE A 537 7.39 -30.82 14.13
C PHE A 537 7.63 -29.35 13.71
N ALA A 538 8.77 -29.06 13.08
CA ALA A 538 9.06 -27.74 12.54
C ALA A 538 8.18 -27.41 11.32
N ALA A 539 7.85 -28.40 10.51
CA ALA A 539 6.91 -28.31 9.40
C ALA A 539 5.48 -28.04 9.90
N TYR A 540 5.02 -28.77 10.93
CA TYR A 540 3.77 -28.48 11.63
C TYR A 540 3.71 -27.04 12.18
N LEU A 541 4.76 -26.60 12.90
CA LEU A 541 4.83 -25.22 13.38
C LEU A 541 4.86 -24.21 12.22
N ALA A 542 5.53 -24.51 11.11
CA ALA A 542 5.50 -23.65 9.92
C ALA A 542 4.09 -23.51 9.34
N GLY A 543 3.31 -24.60 9.33
CA GLY A 543 1.88 -24.55 8.99
C GLY A 543 1.10 -23.62 9.92
N VAL A 544 1.23 -23.81 11.24
CA VAL A 544 0.54 -23.01 12.27
C VAL A 544 0.91 -21.52 12.19
N ILE A 545 2.18 -21.18 12.00
CA ILE A 545 2.67 -19.78 11.90
C ILE A 545 2.37 -19.18 10.51
N GLY A 546 2.32 -20.03 9.48
CA GLY A 546 2.14 -19.68 8.08
C GLY A 546 0.70 -19.84 7.58
N ALA A 547 -0.29 -20.01 8.45
CA ALA A 547 -1.69 -20.13 8.08
C ALA A 547 -2.11 -18.89 7.26
N GLY A 548 -2.66 -19.12 6.05
CA GLY A 548 -3.03 -18.05 5.13
C GLY A 548 -1.85 -17.27 4.52
N LYS A 549 -0.61 -17.78 4.56
CA LYS A 549 0.58 -17.14 3.99
C LYS A 549 1.26 -18.02 2.93
N PRO A 550 1.83 -17.46 1.85
CA PRO A 550 2.65 -18.22 0.91
C PRO A 550 3.87 -18.86 1.61
N MET A 551 4.00 -20.17 1.47
CA MET A 551 5.12 -20.95 2.01
C MET A 551 5.89 -21.65 0.88
N THR A 552 7.16 -21.94 1.11
CA THR A 552 7.97 -22.79 0.22
C THR A 552 8.85 -23.68 1.07
N ALA A 553 8.62 -24.99 0.97
CA ALA A 553 9.38 -26.01 1.68
C ALA A 553 10.56 -26.51 0.84
N LEU A 554 11.70 -26.68 1.49
CA LEU A 554 12.94 -27.23 0.96
C LEU A 554 13.35 -28.42 1.82
N HIS A 555 13.38 -29.61 1.21
CA HIS A 555 13.68 -30.84 1.93
C HIS A 555 15.20 -31.01 2.15
N ALA A 556 15.62 -31.09 3.41
CA ALA A 556 17.00 -31.34 3.81
C ALA A 556 17.25 -32.85 3.92
N SER A 557 17.62 -33.48 2.80
CA SER A 557 17.95 -34.91 2.74
C SER A 557 18.95 -35.32 3.83
N GLY A 558 18.65 -36.42 4.54
CA GLY A 558 19.49 -36.97 5.60
C GLY A 558 20.19 -38.27 5.17
N GLU A 559 21.23 -38.66 5.90
CA GLU A 559 21.96 -39.94 5.76
C GLU A 559 21.14 -41.13 6.31
N SER A 560 19.82 -41.13 6.11
CA SER A 560 18.88 -42.06 6.76
C SER A 560 18.10 -42.84 5.70
N GLU A 561 18.21 -44.17 5.76
CA GLU A 561 17.52 -45.12 4.90
C GLU A 561 16.02 -45.20 5.24
N ALA A 562 15.27 -44.17 4.86
CA ALA A 562 13.82 -44.17 4.86
C ALA A 562 13.31 -44.31 3.42
N GLU A 563 12.38 -45.23 3.19
CA GLU A 563 11.82 -45.47 1.85
C GLU A 563 11.09 -44.23 1.30
N PRO A 564 11.04 -44.06 -0.04
CA PRO A 564 10.48 -42.87 -0.71
C PRO A 564 8.94 -42.85 -0.69
N GLY A 565 8.35 -42.84 0.52
CA GLY A 565 6.95 -42.53 0.74
C GLY A 565 6.63 -41.04 0.46
N GLU A 566 5.34 -40.74 0.39
CA GLU A 566 4.84 -39.37 0.19
C GLU A 566 5.35 -38.43 1.29
N ALA A 567 5.85 -37.25 0.88
CA ALA A 567 6.73 -36.43 1.72
C ALA A 567 6.06 -35.92 3.00
N ALA A 568 6.26 -36.63 4.12
CA ALA A 568 5.50 -36.46 5.35
C ALA A 568 5.64 -35.06 5.98
N HIS A 569 6.76 -34.37 5.75
CA HIS A 569 6.88 -32.96 6.13
C HIS A 569 5.84 -32.05 5.47
N LEU A 570 5.43 -32.27 4.21
CA LEU A 570 4.40 -31.46 3.55
C LEU A 570 3.03 -31.63 4.20
N HIS A 571 2.66 -32.88 4.53
CA HIS A 571 1.40 -33.19 5.20
C HIS A 571 1.29 -32.48 6.57
N GLU A 572 2.38 -32.41 7.34
CA GLU A 572 2.39 -31.67 8.62
C GLU A 572 2.27 -30.14 8.41
N ILE A 573 2.82 -29.55 7.34
CA ILE A 573 2.56 -28.12 7.00
C ILE A 573 1.08 -27.92 6.66
N GLU A 574 0.51 -28.77 5.81
CA GLU A 574 -0.88 -28.66 5.35
C GLU A 574 -1.85 -28.78 6.53
N LYS A 575 -1.65 -29.77 7.41
CA LYS A 575 -2.38 -29.94 8.67
C LYS A 575 -2.22 -28.75 9.63
N GLY A 576 -1.00 -28.28 9.87
CA GLY A 576 -0.77 -27.13 10.76
C GLY A 576 -1.40 -25.84 10.22
N ALA A 577 -1.43 -25.66 8.90
CA ALA A 577 -2.12 -24.55 8.25
C ALA A 577 -3.65 -24.70 8.29
N GLU A 578 -4.19 -25.92 8.28
CA GLU A 578 -5.62 -26.19 8.46
C GLU A 578 -6.09 -25.90 9.89
N GLU A 579 -5.38 -26.40 10.91
CA GLU A 579 -5.62 -26.04 12.32
C GLU A 579 -5.59 -24.51 12.52
N GLY A 580 -4.63 -23.81 11.89
CA GLY A 580 -4.55 -22.35 11.92
C GLY A 580 -5.71 -21.62 11.21
N ARG A 581 -6.19 -22.15 10.08
CA ARG A 581 -7.38 -21.63 9.39
C ARG A 581 -8.65 -21.85 10.21
N GLU A 582 -8.76 -22.96 10.94
CA GLU A 582 -9.92 -23.24 11.79
C GLU A 582 -9.95 -22.31 13.01
N ALA A 583 -8.82 -22.13 13.69
CA ALA A 583 -8.71 -21.19 14.81
C ALA A 583 -9.11 -19.76 14.42
N ALA A 584 -8.68 -19.28 13.24
CA ALA A 584 -9.09 -17.98 12.69
C ALA A 584 -10.62 -17.89 12.50
N ARG A 585 -11.25 -18.90 11.88
CA ARG A 585 -12.72 -18.97 11.71
C ARG A 585 -13.47 -18.94 13.05
N GLN A 586 -12.92 -19.55 14.10
CA GLN A 586 -13.52 -19.56 15.44
C GLN A 586 -13.33 -18.23 16.21
N ALA A 587 -12.37 -17.39 15.79
CA ALA A 587 -12.03 -16.11 16.41
C ALA A 587 -12.80 -14.89 15.84
N ASP A 588 -13.82 -15.12 15.00
CA ASP A 588 -14.53 -14.10 14.21
C ASP A 588 -13.61 -13.34 13.22
N GLU A 589 -12.48 -13.95 12.82
CA GLU A 589 -11.65 -13.45 11.73
C GLU A 589 -12.25 -13.87 10.37
N GLU A 590 -12.17 -12.99 9.37
CA GLU A 590 -12.59 -13.35 8.01
C GLU A 590 -11.81 -14.58 7.51
N PRO A 591 -12.47 -15.58 6.90
CA PRO A 591 -11.82 -16.82 6.53
C PRO A 591 -10.67 -16.58 5.55
N ALA A 592 -9.44 -16.77 6.03
CA ALA A 592 -8.24 -16.76 5.23
C ALA A 592 -8.40 -17.72 4.06
N HIS A 593 -8.52 -17.16 2.85
CA HIS A 593 -8.76 -17.93 1.63
C HIS A 593 -7.60 -18.87 1.35
N GLU A 594 -7.86 -19.93 0.60
CA GLU A 594 -6.86 -20.94 0.27
C GLU A 594 -5.74 -20.38 -0.61
N ILE A 595 -4.68 -19.90 0.02
CA ILE A 595 -3.41 -19.66 -0.66
C ILE A 595 -2.80 -21.04 -0.94
N PRO A 596 -2.53 -21.39 -2.22
CA PRO A 596 -1.97 -22.69 -2.56
C PRO A 596 -0.53 -22.79 -2.04
N LEU A 597 -0.25 -23.88 -1.32
CA LEU A 597 1.08 -24.18 -0.80
C LEU A 597 2.02 -24.46 -1.99
N MET A 598 3.02 -23.58 -2.22
CA MET A 598 3.89 -23.68 -3.38
C MET A 598 4.93 -24.79 -3.19
N ARG A 599 4.51 -26.02 -3.53
CA ARG A 599 5.34 -27.23 -3.61
C ARG A 599 6.45 -27.04 -4.65
N ARG A 600 7.71 -26.91 -4.21
CA ARG A 600 8.91 -26.86 -5.08
C ARG A 600 9.87 -28.00 -4.71
N ARG A 601 9.66 -29.16 -5.32
CA ARG A 601 10.59 -30.31 -5.23
C ARG A 601 11.96 -29.90 -5.76
N HIS A 602 13.02 -30.32 -5.06
CA HIS A 602 14.41 -30.05 -5.45
C HIS A 602 15.18 -31.37 -5.40
N ASP A 603 15.34 -32.02 -6.56
CA ASP A 603 15.87 -33.39 -6.67
C ASP A 603 17.40 -33.50 -6.50
N ALA A 604 18.08 -32.40 -6.16
CA ALA A 604 19.49 -32.38 -5.77
C ALA A 604 19.63 -32.12 -4.26
N PRO A 605 20.61 -32.77 -3.58
CA PRO A 605 20.79 -32.67 -2.13
C PRO A 605 20.97 -31.23 -1.66
N LEU A 606 20.37 -30.90 -0.52
CA LEU A 606 20.18 -29.51 -0.11
C LEU A 606 21.50 -28.84 0.32
N SER A 607 22.08 -28.05 -0.58
CA SER A 607 23.25 -27.20 -0.32
C SER A 607 22.85 -25.83 0.23
N ALA A 608 23.77 -25.16 0.93
CA ALA A 608 23.58 -23.78 1.36
C ALA A 608 23.38 -22.82 0.18
N GLU A 609 23.96 -23.09 -0.99
CA GLU A 609 23.72 -22.33 -2.22
C GLU A 609 22.28 -22.44 -2.73
N ALA A 610 21.65 -23.62 -2.62
CA ALA A 610 20.25 -23.80 -3.02
C ALA A 610 19.32 -22.96 -2.13
N VAL A 611 19.58 -22.97 -0.82
CA VAL A 611 18.88 -22.13 0.16
C VAL A 611 19.12 -20.64 -0.12
N ALA A 612 20.36 -20.22 -0.37
CA ALA A 612 20.70 -18.84 -0.72
C ALA A 612 20.04 -18.37 -2.04
N ARG A 613 19.98 -19.24 -3.04
CA ARG A 613 19.37 -18.96 -4.35
C ARG A 613 17.86 -18.78 -4.26
N GLU A 614 17.18 -19.59 -3.45
CA GLU A 614 15.75 -19.42 -3.19
C GLU A 614 15.51 -18.19 -2.30
N ALA A 615 16.27 -18.00 -1.23
CA ALA A 615 16.19 -16.84 -0.32
C ALA A 615 16.24 -15.48 -1.03
N ARG A 616 17.06 -15.34 -2.10
CA ARG A 616 17.15 -14.12 -2.92
C ARG A 616 15.84 -13.66 -3.56
N LYS A 617 14.81 -14.51 -3.63
CA LYS A 617 13.48 -14.14 -4.17
C LYS A 617 12.59 -13.33 -3.22
N GLY A 618 13.08 -12.97 -2.03
CA GLY A 618 12.31 -12.20 -1.05
C GLY A 618 11.44 -13.08 -0.15
N TYR A 619 12.03 -13.55 0.94
CA TYR A 619 11.33 -14.28 2.01
C TYR A 619 11.43 -13.48 3.32
N GLY A 620 10.34 -13.39 4.07
CA GLY A 620 10.27 -12.61 5.32
C GLY A 620 10.87 -13.30 6.55
N MET A 621 10.96 -14.64 6.51
CA MET A 621 11.55 -15.47 7.55
C MET A 621 12.01 -16.81 6.95
N LEU A 622 13.11 -17.35 7.47
CA LEU A 622 13.55 -18.73 7.25
C LEU A 622 13.32 -19.54 8.53
N LEU A 623 12.49 -20.58 8.44
CA LEU A 623 12.25 -21.55 9.49
C LEU A 623 13.07 -22.82 9.21
N ILE A 624 13.86 -23.28 10.19
CA ILE A 624 14.75 -24.44 10.07
C ILE A 624 14.43 -25.47 11.17
N GLY A 625 14.21 -26.73 10.77
CA GLY A 625 14.08 -27.86 11.69
C GLY A 625 14.88 -29.06 11.20
N LEU A 626 16.00 -29.36 11.87
CA LEU A 626 16.92 -30.43 11.47
C LEU A 626 17.23 -31.37 12.64
N GLY A 627 17.29 -32.67 12.37
CA GLY A 627 17.91 -33.65 13.23
C GLY A 627 19.39 -33.33 13.48
N ARG A 628 19.88 -33.60 14.69
CA ARG A 628 21.26 -33.33 15.12
C ARG A 628 21.72 -31.86 14.93
N ALA A 629 20.78 -30.90 14.95
CA ALA A 629 21.03 -29.46 14.86
C ALA A 629 21.91 -28.87 15.99
N VAL A 630 21.97 -29.54 17.15
CA VAL A 630 22.66 -29.06 18.37
C VAL A 630 23.61 -30.15 18.87
N THR A 631 24.83 -29.74 19.25
CA THR A 631 25.86 -30.63 19.81
C THR A 631 25.64 -30.88 21.31
N SER A 632 26.29 -31.89 21.87
CA SER A 632 26.30 -32.14 23.33
C SER A 632 26.88 -30.99 24.16
N LYS A 633 27.63 -30.06 23.53
CA LYS A 633 28.15 -28.83 24.15
C LYS A 633 27.18 -27.64 24.03
N GLY A 634 26.02 -27.79 23.40
CA GLY A 634 25.07 -26.70 23.18
C GLY A 634 25.54 -25.67 22.13
N SER A 635 26.46 -26.05 21.25
CA SER A 635 26.75 -25.34 19.99
C SER A 635 25.87 -25.89 18.87
N PHE A 636 25.82 -25.20 17.73
CA PHE A 636 25.08 -25.64 16.55
C PHE A 636 25.95 -26.53 15.66
N SER A 637 25.33 -27.34 14.81
CA SER A 637 26.07 -28.11 13.79
C SER A 637 26.56 -27.21 12.64
N HIS A 638 27.60 -27.67 11.94
CA HIS A 638 28.12 -26.99 10.74
C HIS A 638 27.02 -26.81 9.69
N ARG A 639 26.30 -27.89 9.35
CA ARG A 639 25.16 -27.90 8.42
C ARG A 639 24.09 -26.86 8.76
N LEU A 640 23.76 -26.69 10.05
CA LEU A 640 22.82 -25.65 10.47
C LEU A 640 23.42 -24.24 10.33
N SER A 641 24.70 -24.07 10.67
CA SER A 641 25.38 -22.77 10.55
C SER A 641 25.51 -22.31 9.10
N GLU A 642 25.75 -23.22 8.15
CA GLU A 642 25.77 -22.97 6.70
C GLU A 642 24.38 -22.56 6.18
N ILE A 643 23.34 -23.34 6.47
CA ILE A 643 21.96 -23.08 6.03
C ILE A 643 21.42 -21.78 6.65
N ALA A 644 21.70 -21.52 7.93
CA ALA A 644 21.39 -20.23 8.56
C ALA A 644 22.27 -19.09 8.04
N GLY A 645 23.49 -19.39 7.59
CA GLY A 645 24.43 -18.45 6.97
C GLY A 645 23.96 -17.91 5.63
N ALA A 646 23.20 -18.71 4.88
CA ALA A 646 22.60 -18.40 3.58
C ALA A 646 21.41 -17.42 3.63
N PHE A 647 20.95 -17.01 4.82
CA PHE A 647 19.82 -16.09 5.00
C PHE A 647 20.17 -14.95 5.96
N ASP A 648 20.03 -13.71 5.49
CA ASP A 648 20.26 -12.51 6.29
C ASP A 648 19.01 -11.97 7.00
N GLY A 649 17.83 -12.52 6.70
CA GLY A 649 16.60 -12.17 7.41
C GLY A 649 16.44 -12.89 8.77
N PRO A 650 15.27 -12.75 9.41
CA PRO A 650 14.91 -13.43 10.66
C PRO A 650 14.95 -14.97 10.54
N LEU A 651 15.63 -15.62 11.49
CA LEU A 651 15.70 -17.09 11.58
C LEU A 651 14.76 -17.60 12.67
N CYS A 652 13.91 -18.56 12.36
CA CYS A 652 13.16 -19.37 13.31
C CYS A 652 13.78 -20.78 13.37
N LEU A 653 14.35 -21.17 14.50
CA LEU A 653 15.08 -22.44 14.64
C LEU A 653 14.35 -23.36 15.60
N VAL A 654 13.91 -24.52 15.12
CA VAL A 654 13.23 -25.55 15.91
C VAL A 654 14.27 -26.58 16.33
N LEU A 655 14.59 -26.61 17.62
CA LEU A 655 15.75 -27.31 18.16
C LEU A 655 15.36 -28.30 19.25
N LYS A 656 16.15 -29.38 19.33
CA LYS A 656 16.02 -30.40 20.37
C LYS A 656 17.32 -30.51 21.16
N PRO A 657 17.35 -30.09 22.44
CA PRO A 657 18.47 -30.35 23.35
C PRO A 657 18.83 -31.84 23.43
N THR A 658 20.11 -32.16 23.63
CA THR A 658 20.57 -33.56 23.77
C THR A 658 20.01 -34.27 25.00
N GLY A 659 19.53 -33.52 26.01
CA GLY A 659 18.83 -34.05 27.18
C GLY A 659 17.30 -34.17 27.02
N ALA A 660 16.72 -33.86 25.85
CA ALA A 660 15.27 -33.89 25.65
C ALA A 660 14.75 -35.27 25.21
N GLY A 661 13.56 -35.65 25.72
CA GLY A 661 12.94 -36.96 25.50
C GLY A 661 12.75 -37.35 24.03
N ARG A 662 12.56 -38.65 23.72
CA ARG A 662 12.57 -39.16 22.32
C ARG A 662 11.56 -38.49 21.39
N HIS A 663 10.38 -38.13 21.86
CA HIS A 663 9.32 -37.49 21.07
C HIS A 663 9.34 -35.96 21.15
N MET A 664 8.84 -35.29 20.11
CA MET A 664 8.45 -33.86 20.19
C MET A 664 7.07 -33.75 20.85
N PRO A 665 6.73 -32.62 21.50
CA PRO A 665 5.44 -32.45 22.15
C PRO A 665 4.30 -32.38 21.12
N ARG A 666 3.10 -32.82 21.51
CA ARG A 666 1.87 -32.21 21.00
C ARG A 666 1.56 -30.98 21.85
N LEU A 667 0.97 -29.97 21.24
CA LEU A 667 0.52 -28.74 21.90
C LEU A 667 -1.02 -28.81 22.01
N GLY A 668 -1.58 -28.23 23.08
CA GLY A 668 -2.98 -28.44 23.45
C GLY A 668 -3.27 -27.93 24.87
N GLN A 669 -4.52 -27.62 25.18
CA GLN A 669 -4.94 -27.16 26.52
C GLN A 669 -4.53 -28.12 27.66
N GLN A 670 -4.60 -29.44 27.41
CA GLN A 670 -4.21 -30.48 28.37
C GLN A 670 -2.73 -30.88 28.31
N SER A 671 -1.92 -30.20 27.49
CA SER A 671 -0.48 -30.48 27.32
C SER A 671 0.39 -29.66 28.28
N GLY A 672 1.71 -29.92 28.28
CA GLY A 672 2.66 -29.10 29.02
C GLY A 672 2.72 -27.66 28.50
N ARG A 673 3.09 -26.71 29.36
CA ARG A 673 3.04 -25.26 29.08
C ARG A 673 4.09 -24.83 28.06
N ILE A 674 3.83 -23.75 27.32
CA ILE A 674 4.86 -23.03 26.55
C ILE A 674 5.54 -22.03 27.47
N LEU A 675 6.86 -22.10 27.62
CA LEU A 675 7.65 -21.19 28.46
C LEU A 675 8.36 -20.12 27.62
N VAL A 676 8.13 -18.85 27.95
CA VAL A 676 8.64 -17.70 27.21
C VAL A 676 9.50 -16.82 28.12
N PRO A 677 10.84 -16.82 28.01
CA PRO A 677 11.70 -15.86 28.70
C PRO A 677 11.62 -14.48 28.04
N VAL A 678 11.17 -13.48 28.82
CA VAL A 678 11.08 -12.07 28.39
C VAL A 678 12.00 -11.17 29.22
N ASN A 679 12.60 -10.17 28.60
CA ASN A 679 13.54 -9.24 29.25
C ASN A 679 13.35 -7.76 28.83
N GLY A 680 12.38 -7.47 27.95
CA GLY A 680 12.14 -6.13 27.41
C GLY A 680 12.98 -5.74 26.19
N THR A 681 13.63 -6.70 25.53
CA THR A 681 14.24 -6.48 24.21
C THR A 681 13.25 -6.77 23.08
N SER A 682 13.47 -6.16 21.90
CA SER A 682 12.68 -6.40 20.69
C SER A 682 12.67 -7.86 20.26
N VAL A 683 13.82 -8.55 20.32
CA VAL A 683 13.90 -9.98 20.02
C VAL A 683 13.08 -10.81 21.01
N ALA A 684 13.17 -10.56 22.31
CA ALA A 684 12.36 -11.26 23.32
C ALA A 684 10.85 -11.02 23.13
N ARG A 685 10.45 -9.83 22.64
CA ARG A 685 9.07 -9.53 22.26
C ARG A 685 8.61 -10.36 21.05
N ARG A 686 9.45 -10.54 20.02
CA ARG A 686 9.18 -11.50 18.93
C ARG A 686 9.05 -12.95 19.44
N GLY A 687 9.85 -13.33 20.44
CA GLY A 687 9.73 -14.63 21.12
C GLY A 687 8.37 -14.82 21.78
N ALA A 688 7.87 -13.80 22.48
CA ALA A 688 6.52 -13.83 23.06
C ALA A 688 5.42 -13.84 21.99
N GLU A 689 5.55 -13.03 20.94
CA GLU A 689 4.59 -12.97 19.84
C GLU A 689 4.47 -14.32 19.12
N LEU A 690 5.60 -14.94 18.77
CA LEU A 690 5.65 -16.28 18.17
C LEU A 690 5.05 -17.36 19.09
N ALA A 691 5.30 -17.28 20.39
CA ALA A 691 4.73 -18.21 21.35
C ALA A 691 3.20 -18.09 21.43
N LEU A 692 2.68 -16.86 21.33
CA LEU A 692 1.26 -16.57 21.40
C LEU A 692 0.53 -16.90 20.10
N SER A 693 1.15 -16.69 18.92
CA SER A 693 0.56 -17.15 17.66
C SER A 693 0.44 -18.68 17.60
N ILE A 694 1.43 -19.41 18.14
CA ILE A 694 1.34 -20.88 18.28
C ILE A 694 0.25 -21.26 19.30
N ALA A 695 0.15 -20.54 20.42
CA ALA A 695 -0.81 -20.83 21.48
C ALA A 695 -2.26 -20.51 21.10
N ALA A 696 -2.51 -19.49 20.28
CA ALA A 696 -3.85 -19.14 19.79
C ALA A 696 -4.46 -20.26 18.95
N VAL A 697 -3.65 -20.88 18.08
CA VAL A 697 -4.07 -22.02 17.25
C VAL A 697 -4.16 -23.31 18.06
N THR A 698 -3.15 -23.59 18.89
CA THR A 698 -3.05 -24.89 19.59
C THR A 698 -3.76 -24.93 20.96
N GLY A 699 -4.29 -23.81 21.44
CA GLY A 699 -4.84 -23.67 22.80
C GLY A 699 -3.84 -23.96 23.93
N ALA A 700 -2.54 -23.95 23.65
CA ALA A 700 -1.53 -24.39 24.61
C ALA A 700 -1.24 -23.31 25.69
N PRO A 701 -1.31 -23.63 27.00
CA PRO A 701 -1.16 -22.65 28.07
C PRO A 701 0.24 -22.03 28.11
N VAL A 702 0.32 -20.69 28.09
CA VAL A 702 1.58 -19.94 27.97
C VAL A 702 2.03 -19.36 29.32
N LYS A 703 3.33 -19.46 29.60
CA LYS A 703 3.97 -18.90 30.80
C LYS A 703 5.05 -17.88 30.44
N MET A 704 4.79 -16.62 30.75
CA MET A 704 5.69 -15.49 30.52
C MET A 704 6.62 -15.29 31.72
N LEU A 705 7.90 -15.64 31.54
CA LEU A 705 8.94 -15.56 32.57
C LEU A 705 9.78 -14.29 32.37
N TYR A 706 9.59 -13.26 33.19
CA TYR A 706 10.50 -12.11 33.21
C TYR A 706 11.85 -12.53 33.82
N VAL A 707 12.92 -12.41 33.02
CA VAL A 707 14.29 -12.74 33.40
C VAL A 707 15.15 -11.48 33.40
N ALA A 708 15.59 -11.05 34.58
CA ALA A 708 16.56 -9.96 34.69
C ALA A 708 17.98 -10.45 34.35
N ARG A 709 18.80 -9.59 33.71
CA ARG A 709 20.24 -9.81 33.64
C ARG A 709 20.85 -9.39 34.99
N ALA A 710 21.48 -10.31 35.70
CA ALA A 710 22.12 -10.01 36.97
C ALA A 710 23.41 -9.20 36.77
N ALA A 711 23.30 -7.87 36.81
CA ALA A 711 24.44 -7.01 37.12
C ALA A 711 24.86 -7.29 38.58
N ARG A 712 26.16 -7.40 38.86
CA ARG A 712 26.62 -7.81 40.20
C ARG A 712 26.44 -6.73 41.27
N ASP A 713 26.41 -5.45 40.89
CA ASP A 713 26.55 -4.31 41.81
C ASP A 713 25.53 -3.17 41.57
N GLU A 714 24.33 -3.45 41.02
CA GLU A 714 23.26 -2.42 40.95
C GLU A 714 22.48 -2.31 42.28
N PRO A 715 22.37 -1.11 42.88
CA PRO A 715 21.51 -0.88 44.05
C PRO A 715 20.02 -1.13 43.79
N ARG A 716 19.21 -1.20 44.86
CA ARG A 716 17.74 -1.34 44.81
C ARG A 716 17.06 -0.05 44.28
N ASP A 717 17.21 0.25 43.00
CA ASP A 717 16.61 1.44 42.39
C ASP A 717 15.16 1.23 41.96
N THR A 718 14.32 2.24 42.23
CA THR A 718 12.89 2.31 41.88
C THR A 718 12.64 2.21 40.37
N VAL A 719 13.58 2.68 39.55
CA VAL A 719 13.55 2.62 38.08
C VAL A 719 13.46 1.16 37.59
N SER A 720 14.12 0.23 38.29
CA SER A 720 14.06 -1.21 38.00
C SER A 720 12.64 -1.77 38.13
N HIS A 721 11.83 -1.25 39.07
CA HIS A 721 10.45 -1.72 39.23
C HIS A 721 9.55 -1.29 38.07
N ARG A 722 9.54 0.01 37.77
CA ARG A 722 8.72 0.58 36.68
C ARG A 722 9.08 -0.05 35.33
N ARG A 723 10.36 -0.32 35.07
CA ARG A 723 10.80 -0.98 33.82
C ARG A 723 10.33 -2.45 33.73
N ARG A 724 10.37 -3.21 34.83
CA ARG A 724 9.83 -4.59 34.88
C ARG A 724 8.33 -4.63 34.64
N GLU A 725 7.61 -3.73 35.28
CA GLU A 725 6.17 -3.59 35.21
C GLU A 725 5.70 -3.17 33.81
N ALA A 726 6.40 -2.21 33.18
CA ALA A 726 6.14 -1.81 31.79
C ALA A 726 6.36 -2.95 30.78
N VAL A 727 7.40 -3.78 30.96
CA VAL A 727 7.63 -4.96 30.10
C VAL A 727 6.53 -5.99 30.28
N LEU A 728 6.16 -6.32 31.52
CA LEU A 728 5.05 -7.26 31.75
C LEU A 728 3.72 -6.72 31.21
N LYS A 729 3.48 -5.41 31.27
CA LYS A 729 2.28 -4.78 30.72
C LYS A 729 2.22 -4.81 29.18
N ASP A 730 3.32 -4.61 28.47
CA ASP A 730 3.39 -4.81 27.00
C ASP A 730 3.19 -6.28 26.62
N ILE A 731 3.65 -7.22 27.46
CA ILE A 731 3.48 -8.66 27.25
C ILE A 731 2.04 -9.14 27.55
N VAL A 732 1.37 -8.63 28.59
CA VAL A 732 -0.07 -8.86 28.83
C VAL A 732 -0.89 -8.28 27.68
N ALA A 733 -0.70 -7.00 27.35
CA ALA A 733 -1.37 -6.35 26.23
C ALA A 733 -0.98 -6.92 24.84
N LEU A 734 -0.05 -7.86 24.77
CA LEU A 734 0.30 -8.69 23.60
C LEU A 734 -0.41 -10.04 23.63
N ALA A 735 -0.54 -10.68 24.80
CA ALA A 735 -1.32 -11.90 24.98
C ALA A 735 -2.82 -11.67 24.76
N ASP A 736 -3.35 -10.56 25.27
CA ASP A 736 -4.76 -10.14 25.11
C ASP A 736 -5.17 -10.03 23.63
N ARG A 737 -4.24 -9.75 22.71
CA ARG A 737 -4.51 -9.65 21.26
C ARG A 737 -4.69 -11.01 20.59
N TYR A 738 -3.93 -12.00 21.03
CA TYR A 738 -4.03 -13.38 20.56
C TYR A 738 -5.16 -14.17 21.25
N GLY A 739 -5.90 -13.56 22.18
CA GLY A 739 -6.93 -14.25 22.98
C GLY A 739 -6.38 -15.30 23.95
N VAL A 740 -5.08 -15.28 24.23
CA VAL A 740 -4.39 -16.32 25.02
C VAL A 740 -4.17 -15.84 26.45
N GLU A 741 -4.75 -16.53 27.43
CA GLU A 741 -4.42 -16.30 28.85
C GLU A 741 -2.96 -16.68 29.16
N ILE A 742 -2.25 -15.79 29.88
CA ILE A 742 -0.85 -16.00 30.26
C ILE A 742 -0.63 -16.05 31.77
N GLU A 743 0.15 -17.03 32.23
CA GLU A 743 0.71 -17.02 33.58
C GLU A 743 2.01 -16.19 33.60
N THR A 744 2.06 -15.08 34.35
CA THR A 744 3.30 -14.29 34.49
C THR A 744 4.13 -14.73 35.70
N ALA A 745 5.46 -14.76 35.54
CA ALA A 745 6.40 -15.09 36.61
C ALA A 745 7.66 -14.22 36.54
N ILE A 746 8.22 -13.82 37.69
CA ILE A 746 9.41 -12.95 37.77
C ILE A 746 10.58 -13.67 38.41
N ARG A 747 11.77 -13.60 37.81
CA ARG A 747 13.04 -14.07 38.40
C ARG A 747 14.15 -13.03 38.20
N SER A 748 14.65 -12.50 39.31
CA SER A 748 15.59 -11.37 39.34
C SER A 748 16.88 -11.62 40.16
N ARG A 749 17.08 -12.83 40.69
CA ARG A 749 18.21 -13.19 41.59
C ARG A 749 19.03 -14.39 41.08
N ALA A 750 19.09 -14.61 39.77
CA ALA A 750 19.83 -15.73 39.19
C ALA A 750 20.30 -15.42 37.77
N ALA A 751 21.30 -16.16 37.28
CA ALA A 751 21.66 -16.16 35.87
C ALA A 751 20.47 -16.62 35.00
N ALA A 752 20.37 -16.07 33.80
CA ALA A 752 19.17 -16.19 32.96
C ALA A 752 18.83 -17.65 32.61
N ALA A 753 19.82 -18.43 32.16
CA ALA A 753 19.64 -19.84 31.83
C ALA A 753 19.20 -20.68 33.05
N ASP A 754 19.71 -20.38 34.25
CA ASP A 754 19.31 -21.07 35.48
C ASP A 754 17.91 -20.69 35.97
N ALA A 755 17.43 -19.49 35.65
CA ALA A 755 16.03 -19.13 35.88
C ALA A 755 15.10 -19.90 34.93
N ILE A 756 15.50 -20.05 33.65
CA ILE A 756 14.74 -20.76 32.61
C ILE A 756 14.71 -22.27 32.89
N ALA A 757 15.86 -22.92 33.08
CA ALA A 757 15.96 -24.37 33.25
C ALA A 757 15.17 -24.89 34.48
N ARG A 758 15.22 -24.18 35.61
CA ARG A 758 14.42 -24.52 36.81
C ARG A 758 12.91 -24.31 36.62
N GLN A 759 12.49 -23.52 35.63
CA GLN A 759 11.09 -23.36 35.26
C GLN A 759 10.66 -24.34 34.17
N ALA A 760 11.58 -24.75 33.28
CA ALA A 760 11.37 -25.81 32.28
C ALA A 760 11.09 -27.17 32.93
N GLY A 761 11.73 -27.49 34.05
CA GLY A 761 11.44 -28.68 34.86
C GLY A 761 10.06 -28.70 35.55
N ARG A 762 9.14 -27.78 35.24
CA ARG A 762 7.79 -27.68 35.86
C ARG A 762 6.70 -27.76 34.80
N ASN A 763 6.54 -28.94 34.19
CA ASN A 763 5.55 -29.27 33.15
C ASN A 763 5.53 -28.26 31.98
N VAL A 764 6.69 -28.10 31.33
CA VAL A 764 6.86 -27.26 30.12
C VAL A 764 7.10 -28.16 28.92
N ALA A 765 6.24 -28.07 27.91
CA ALA A 765 6.36 -28.83 26.67
C ALA A 765 7.37 -28.20 25.69
N LEU A 766 7.41 -26.87 25.63
CA LEU A 766 8.18 -26.10 24.65
C LEU A 766 8.73 -24.83 25.28
N ILE A 767 9.96 -24.45 24.95
CA ILE A 767 10.51 -23.11 25.24
C ILE A 767 10.52 -22.30 23.95
N VAL A 768 9.97 -21.09 23.94
CA VAL A 768 10.04 -20.18 22.79
C VAL A 768 10.78 -18.91 23.22
N MET A 769 11.95 -18.66 22.64
CA MET A 769 12.86 -17.61 23.11
C MET A 769 13.34 -16.71 21.96
N GLY A 770 13.19 -15.41 22.15
CA GLY A 770 13.78 -14.40 21.29
C GLY A 770 15.27 -14.22 21.54
N VAL A 771 16.07 -14.27 20.48
CA VAL A 771 17.54 -14.19 20.53
C VAL A 771 18.08 -13.15 19.56
N ALA A 772 19.21 -12.52 19.89
CA ALA A 772 19.92 -11.62 18.96
C ALA A 772 21.05 -12.39 18.27
N ARG A 773 21.13 -12.33 16.93
CA ARG A 773 22.19 -13.01 16.16
C ARG A 773 23.51 -12.25 16.32
N ARG A 774 24.53 -12.89 16.90
CA ARG A 774 25.87 -12.31 17.02
C ARG A 774 26.65 -12.48 15.69
N PRO A 775 27.54 -11.54 15.33
CA PRO A 775 28.44 -11.71 14.19
C PRO A 775 29.50 -12.78 14.49
N GLY A 776 29.82 -13.55 13.46
CA GLY A 776 30.76 -14.68 13.48
C GLY A 776 30.49 -15.59 12.29
N ASP A 777 31.42 -16.50 12.03
CA ASP A 777 31.32 -17.50 10.94
C ASP A 777 30.40 -18.67 11.35
N GLU A 778 30.46 -19.08 12.62
CA GLU A 778 29.47 -19.96 13.24
C GLU A 778 28.22 -19.19 13.70
N LEU A 779 27.11 -19.91 13.83
CA LEU A 779 25.83 -19.37 14.33
C LEU A 779 25.89 -19.15 15.85
N ILE A 780 25.94 -17.91 16.32
CA ILE A 780 26.06 -17.59 17.76
C ILE A 780 24.92 -16.69 18.25
N PHE A 781 24.26 -17.10 19.34
CA PHE A 781 23.23 -16.31 20.04
C PHE A 781 23.61 -15.92 21.49
N GLY A 782 24.70 -16.49 22.02
CA GLY A 782 25.26 -16.14 23.33
C GLY A 782 24.86 -17.05 24.50
N GLU A 783 25.49 -16.81 25.65
CA GLU A 783 25.53 -17.71 26.82
C GLU A 783 24.17 -18.16 27.36
N THR A 784 23.13 -17.30 27.29
CA THR A 784 21.79 -17.68 27.78
C THR A 784 21.18 -18.78 26.90
N THR A 785 21.37 -18.69 25.58
CA THR A 785 20.89 -19.67 24.61
C THR A 785 21.63 -20.99 24.75
N SER A 786 22.97 -20.98 24.72
CA SER A 786 23.77 -22.20 24.93
C SER A 786 23.49 -22.82 26.29
N GLY A 787 23.37 -22.00 27.34
CA GLY A 787 23.03 -22.47 28.69
C GLY A 787 21.64 -23.10 28.80
N VAL A 788 20.66 -22.67 27.99
CA VAL A 788 19.33 -23.29 27.88
C VAL A 788 19.41 -24.59 27.08
N LEU A 789 20.10 -24.61 25.93
CA LEU A 789 20.28 -25.79 25.09
C LEU A 789 21.08 -26.93 25.78
N GLN A 790 21.91 -26.60 26.76
CA GLN A 790 22.60 -27.59 27.61
C GLN A 790 21.73 -28.14 28.75
N ARG A 791 20.84 -27.32 29.35
CA ARG A 791 20.20 -27.61 30.66
C ARG A 791 18.70 -27.89 30.61
N CYS A 792 18.00 -27.59 29.53
CA CYS A 792 16.55 -27.77 29.44
C CYS A 792 16.17 -29.15 28.86
N PRO A 793 15.26 -29.90 29.50
CA PRO A 793 14.87 -31.26 29.07
C PRO A 793 13.76 -31.28 28.01
N CYS A 794 13.39 -30.13 27.43
CA CYS A 794 12.32 -29.97 26.46
C CYS A 794 12.79 -29.21 25.21
N PRO A 795 12.13 -29.37 24.05
CA PRO A 795 12.49 -28.64 22.82
C PRO A 795 12.44 -27.12 22.95
N VAL A 796 13.22 -26.45 22.10
CA VAL A 796 13.42 -25.00 22.13
C VAL A 796 13.23 -24.44 20.72
N VAL A 797 12.36 -23.45 20.58
CA VAL A 797 12.24 -22.60 19.40
C VAL A 797 12.98 -21.30 19.66
N LEU A 798 13.91 -20.94 18.78
CA LEU A 798 14.61 -19.66 18.80
C LEU A 798 14.14 -18.79 17.65
N ILE A 799 13.77 -17.54 17.92
CA ILE A 799 13.45 -16.54 16.87
C ILE A 799 14.43 -15.38 16.93
N SER A 800 15.01 -15.02 15.79
CA SER A 800 16.03 -13.96 15.70
C SER A 800 15.55 -12.64 15.09
N ASP A 801 16.38 -11.63 15.26
CA ASP A 801 16.46 -10.48 14.36
C ASP A 801 17.10 -10.86 13.01
N ALA A 802 17.03 -9.92 12.06
CA ALA A 802 17.80 -10.01 10.82
C ALA A 802 19.29 -9.79 11.13
N ARG A 803 20.16 -10.38 10.30
CA ARG A 803 21.61 -10.24 10.41
C ARG A 803 21.99 -8.78 10.16
N LEU A 804 22.64 -8.15 11.14
CA LEU A 804 23.29 -6.85 10.94
C LEU A 804 24.40 -7.01 9.91
N ARG A 805 24.16 -6.59 8.65
CA ARG A 805 25.24 -6.36 7.69
C ARG A 805 26.20 -5.34 8.33
N ARG A 806 27.51 -5.60 8.25
CA ARG A 806 28.49 -4.52 8.36
C ARG A 806 28.41 -3.72 7.07
N ASP A 807 28.47 -2.39 7.17
CA ASP A 807 28.67 -1.50 6.03
C ASP A 807 30.12 -1.56 5.51
N ASN A 808 30.60 -2.77 5.22
CA ASN A 808 31.92 -3.03 4.65
C ASN A 808 31.96 -2.59 3.18
N GLU A 809 30.88 -2.81 2.42
CA GLU A 809 30.73 -2.34 1.03
C GLU A 809 30.97 -0.83 0.91
N GLY A 810 30.46 -0.02 1.86
CA GLY A 810 30.71 1.42 1.93
C GLY A 810 32.09 1.82 2.48
N ARG A 811 32.81 0.92 3.16
CA ARG A 811 34.14 1.19 3.76
C ARG A 811 35.32 0.64 2.96
N GLU A 812 35.09 -0.34 2.11
CA GLU A 812 36.08 -0.82 1.14
C GLU A 812 36.11 0.09 -0.08
N ALA A 813 34.96 0.63 -0.54
CA ALA A 813 34.92 1.72 -1.52
C ALA A 813 35.66 3.00 -1.06
N LEU A 814 35.69 3.28 0.25
CA LEU A 814 36.48 4.36 0.86
C LEU A 814 37.94 3.98 1.18
N ARG A 815 38.40 2.79 0.76
CA ARG A 815 39.77 2.31 0.94
C ARG A 815 40.45 1.86 -0.36
N SER A 816 39.68 1.47 -1.38
CA SER A 816 40.13 1.32 -2.76
C SER A 816 40.35 2.69 -3.43
N GLY A 817 41.34 3.43 -2.94
CA GLY A 817 41.72 4.74 -3.49
C GLY A 817 42.44 4.63 -4.82
N THR A 818 41.68 4.44 -5.91
CA THR A 818 42.17 4.44 -7.30
C THR A 818 41.09 4.98 -8.23
N GLY A 819 41.29 6.18 -8.78
CA GLY A 819 40.34 6.88 -9.66
C GLY A 819 39.89 8.21 -9.08
#